data_AF-A0A935E1F6-F1
#
_entry.id   AF-A0A935E1F6-F1
#
_cell.length_a   1.000
_cell.length_b   1.000
_cell.length_c   1.000
_cell.angle_alpha   90.00
_cell.angle_beta   90.00
_cell.angle_gamma   90.00
#
_symmetry.space_group_name_H-M   'P 1'
#
loop_
_entity.id
_entity.type
_entity.pdbx_description
1 polymer ?
#
loop_
_entity_poly.entity_id
_entity_poly.type
_entity_poly.pdbx_seq_one_letter_code
_entity_poly.pdbx_strand_id
1 'polypeptide(L)'
;MSPRRPGPAGFLLLPVSLLLAVIGALSYMLVQDIGSAARPGGREAERARLVAEAGLAHATWKLNQVNGCSGYSAVAATPFGSGGDQYQVSLSATSGSPLTLTATATLAGSLAGSRASIRRTVYKTSGNTLTYTLSTDSRGSDAYLDVDDPAKNYGGSETLKLKQASNHPVLQFDLSLIPVGSRIIEAKLLLYRQDAGSFTLSARTVNAHRVLEPWLAGSKNGSSAADGATWLTRDGSVAWKSTSGTVDSANATDTPHIHYYIWGTPWMEWNLTSLVQGWVDRRYPNYGVMLRPTTSVSTEEYTAAEGDSAQVPKLAIKYVAPCGAINPPQDGIGGRVAWWKFNESTGTTAADAVGGHPGSVSGGTWSATGGVSGGALAFNSAGKVSVAHTDDLSQTGDFSLGAWVNLSDANGKRSILHKGTASNEANYAMGVRDGNFYFEYFANSAWRTYTTAGLNLRSGTYYHLTATYKASTRQVKLYADGNLAGTFTASFGNTPKSNTKALLIGTTPSNENFLGRIDDLQIVASNLDAAGVATLMGGSVRTPAADTHVSAEPLARNFNYGGATLMQLKYPPDIRPLVRFDLSAVPAGTPIKRAILSFHVQDSVIVSPGLKAYAYPLTESWLEGTQNGAVSTLGATWSKRQIGPDLAWSGAGGTFYNVAAGVFQVPLGATPQRYWEMDITSTVKEWVDGVRANHGLTLLLDFSLDSANLSSRESPRLEPRLVISTQ
;
A
#
# COMPACT_ATOMS: atom_id res chain seq x y z
N MET A 1 -51.22 -4.28 -51.00
CA MET A 1 -50.40 -3.16 -51.53
C MET A 1 -50.47 -2.01 -50.54
N SER A 2 -49.32 -1.38 -50.26
CA SER A 2 -48.87 -0.92 -48.94
C SER A 2 -49.64 0.22 -48.24
N PRO A 3 -49.69 0.21 -46.89
CA PRO A 3 -50.04 1.37 -46.09
C PRO A 3 -48.83 2.31 -45.89
N ARG A 4 -49.13 3.61 -45.76
CA ARG A 4 -48.19 4.72 -45.57
C ARG A 4 -47.38 4.58 -44.26
N ARG A 5 -46.08 4.88 -44.31
CA ARG A 5 -45.22 5.10 -43.13
C ARG A 5 -45.56 6.45 -42.48
N PRO A 6 -45.75 6.51 -41.14
CA PRO A 6 -45.60 7.76 -40.39
C PRO A 6 -44.12 8.03 -40.13
N GLY A 7 -43.67 9.27 -40.38
CA GLY A 7 -42.34 9.73 -39.95
C GLY A 7 -42.30 9.93 -38.42
N PRO A 8 -41.13 9.76 -37.77
CA PRO A 8 -41.01 9.87 -36.32
C PRO A 8 -41.11 11.35 -35.89
N ALA A 9 -42.14 11.67 -35.10
CA ALA A 9 -42.25 12.91 -34.38
C ALA A 9 -41.71 12.75 -32.94
N GLY A 10 -40.80 13.64 -32.56
CA GLY A 10 -40.76 14.28 -31.23
C GLY A 10 -40.19 13.49 -30.04
N PHE A 11 -38.87 13.60 -29.79
CA PHE A 11 -38.28 13.44 -28.44
C PHE A 11 -37.16 14.45 -28.13
N LEU A 12 -37.02 15.54 -28.91
CA LEU A 12 -36.05 16.62 -28.65
C LEU A 12 -36.59 17.75 -27.77
N LEU A 13 -37.88 17.77 -27.46
CA LEU A 13 -38.50 18.90 -26.76
C LEU A 13 -38.21 18.92 -25.27
N LEU A 14 -38.04 17.77 -24.59
CA LEU A 14 -37.90 17.71 -23.13
C LEU A 14 -36.54 18.20 -22.61
N PRO A 15 -35.39 17.84 -23.22
CA PRO A 15 -34.09 18.41 -22.84
C PRO A 15 -33.99 19.90 -23.17
N VAL A 16 -34.57 20.33 -24.29
CA VAL A 16 -34.57 21.74 -24.73
C VAL A 16 -35.51 22.57 -23.86
N SER A 17 -36.66 22.04 -23.45
CA SER A 17 -37.57 22.74 -22.53
C SER A 17 -37.04 22.76 -21.10
N LEU A 18 -36.31 21.73 -20.63
CA LEU A 18 -35.58 21.80 -19.37
C LEU A 18 -34.45 22.84 -19.43
N LEU A 19 -33.69 22.88 -20.53
CA LEU A 19 -32.66 23.89 -20.74
C LEU A 19 -33.28 25.31 -20.76
N LEU A 20 -34.41 25.51 -21.45
CA LEU A 20 -35.12 26.78 -21.49
C LEU A 20 -35.78 27.14 -20.15
N ALA A 21 -36.23 26.16 -19.36
CA ALA A 21 -36.76 26.38 -18.02
C ALA A 21 -35.64 26.71 -17.02
N VAL A 22 -34.46 26.09 -17.15
CA VAL A 22 -33.26 26.43 -16.36
C VAL A 22 -32.73 27.81 -16.76
N ILE A 23 -32.69 28.12 -18.07
CA ILE A 23 -32.37 29.48 -18.55
C ILE A 23 -33.42 30.47 -18.04
N GLY A 24 -34.71 30.11 -18.04
CA GLY A 24 -35.80 30.94 -17.53
C GLY A 24 -35.74 31.17 -16.02
N ALA A 25 -35.39 30.15 -15.24
CA ALA A 25 -35.19 30.25 -13.79
C ALA A 25 -33.91 31.03 -13.45
N LEU A 26 -32.82 30.81 -14.18
CA LEU A 26 -31.60 31.63 -14.08
C LEU A 26 -31.88 33.07 -14.46
N SER A 27 -32.69 33.32 -15.49
CA SER A 27 -33.12 34.67 -15.89
C SER A 27 -34.02 35.32 -14.84
N TYR A 28 -34.93 34.55 -14.23
CA TYR A 28 -35.80 35.05 -13.15
C TYR A 28 -35.02 35.34 -11.86
N MET A 29 -34.02 34.53 -11.52
CA MET A 29 -33.10 34.80 -10.43
C MET A 29 -32.20 36.00 -10.73
N LEU A 30 -31.71 36.15 -11.98
CA LEU A 30 -31.00 37.34 -12.43
C LEU A 30 -31.88 38.61 -12.28
N VAL A 31 -33.18 38.49 -12.57
CA VAL A 31 -34.16 39.57 -12.41
C VAL A 31 -34.46 39.88 -10.94
N GLN A 32 -34.49 38.89 -10.05
CA GLN A 32 -34.63 39.13 -8.60
C GLN A 32 -33.37 39.74 -7.99
N ASP A 33 -32.17 39.38 -8.45
CA ASP A 33 -30.90 39.96 -7.98
C ASP A 33 -30.68 41.39 -8.53
N ILE A 34 -31.26 41.72 -9.68
CA ILE A 34 -31.35 43.11 -10.18
C ILE A 34 -32.21 44.00 -9.24
N GLY A 35 -33.13 43.40 -8.48
CA GLY A 35 -33.96 44.09 -7.48
C GLY A 35 -33.20 44.53 -6.23
N SER A 36 -32.11 43.83 -5.87
CA SER A 36 -31.22 44.22 -4.75
C SER A 36 -30.11 45.19 -5.20
N ALA A 37 -29.83 45.28 -6.50
CA ALA A 37 -28.82 46.14 -7.13
C ALA A 37 -29.34 47.51 -7.61
N ALA A 38 -30.07 48.26 -6.77
CA ALA A 38 -30.64 49.57 -7.11
C ALA A 38 -29.62 50.73 -7.24
N ARG A 39 -28.31 50.44 -7.24
CA ARG A 39 -27.23 51.43 -7.44
C ARG A 39 -26.42 51.10 -8.72
N PRO A 40 -26.14 52.08 -9.60
CA PRO A 40 -25.40 51.86 -10.86
C PRO A 40 -24.10 51.05 -10.72
N GLY A 41 -23.33 51.27 -9.65
CA GLY A 41 -22.09 50.53 -9.39
C GLY A 41 -22.27 49.04 -9.07
N GLY A 42 -23.41 48.63 -8.52
CA GLY A 42 -23.69 47.21 -8.23
C GLY A 42 -23.96 46.40 -9.51
N ARG A 43 -24.63 47.01 -10.49
CA ARG A 43 -24.89 46.38 -11.80
C ARG A 43 -23.62 46.22 -12.61
N GLU A 44 -22.71 47.20 -12.57
CA GLU A 44 -21.41 47.09 -13.24
C GLU A 44 -20.51 46.03 -12.59
N ALA A 45 -20.49 45.94 -11.26
CA ALA A 45 -19.72 44.92 -10.55
C ALA A 45 -20.20 43.50 -10.91
N GLU A 46 -21.51 43.28 -10.96
CA GLU A 46 -22.10 42.00 -11.33
C GLU A 46 -21.86 41.65 -12.80
N ARG A 47 -21.99 42.62 -13.72
CA ARG A 47 -21.62 42.45 -15.13
C ARG A 47 -20.15 42.05 -15.28
N ALA A 48 -19.22 42.72 -14.58
CA ALA A 48 -17.80 42.39 -14.62
C ALA A 48 -17.52 40.99 -14.06
N ARG A 49 -18.23 40.59 -12.99
CA ARG A 49 -18.15 39.24 -12.41
C ARG A 49 -18.54 38.18 -13.43
N LEU A 50 -19.69 38.33 -14.11
CA LEU A 50 -20.17 37.39 -15.13
C LEU A 50 -19.21 37.28 -16.33
N VAL A 51 -18.62 38.40 -16.78
CA VAL A 51 -17.59 38.39 -17.85
C VAL A 51 -16.33 37.64 -17.39
N ALA A 52 -15.92 37.78 -16.12
CA ALA A 52 -14.80 37.04 -15.57
C ALA A 52 -15.12 35.54 -15.42
N GLU A 53 -16.36 35.16 -15.10
CA GLU A 53 -16.82 33.76 -15.09
C GLU A 53 -16.78 33.12 -16.48
N ALA A 54 -17.16 33.86 -17.52
CA ALA A 54 -17.01 33.41 -18.90
C ALA A 54 -15.53 33.15 -19.24
N GLY A 55 -14.62 34.01 -18.78
CA GLY A 55 -13.18 33.80 -18.90
C GLY A 55 -12.72 32.51 -18.20
N LEU A 56 -13.16 32.27 -16.96
CA LEU A 56 -12.86 31.02 -16.25
C LEU A 56 -13.37 29.79 -17.00
N ALA A 57 -14.58 29.85 -17.58
CA ALA A 57 -15.14 28.75 -18.37
C ALA A 57 -14.29 28.47 -19.62
N HIS A 58 -13.88 29.51 -20.36
CA HIS A 58 -12.99 29.37 -21.52
C HIS A 58 -11.63 28.77 -21.13
N ALA A 59 -11.00 29.28 -20.08
CA ALA A 59 -9.72 28.75 -19.61
C ALA A 59 -9.83 27.29 -19.13
N THR A 60 -10.91 26.94 -18.42
CA THR A 60 -11.18 25.56 -17.99
C THR A 60 -11.39 24.63 -19.19
N TRP A 61 -12.13 25.07 -20.20
CA TRP A 61 -12.30 24.32 -21.44
C TRP A 61 -10.96 24.08 -22.15
N LYS A 62 -10.12 25.13 -22.33
CA LYS A 62 -8.78 24.99 -22.91
C LYS A 62 -7.91 24.00 -22.13
N LEU A 63 -7.91 24.10 -20.80
CA LEU A 63 -7.17 23.18 -19.94
C LEU A 63 -7.66 21.73 -20.09
N ASN A 64 -8.96 21.52 -20.31
CA ASN A 64 -9.53 20.21 -20.56
C ASN A 64 -9.17 19.63 -21.94
N GLN A 65 -8.83 20.46 -22.93
CA GLN A 65 -8.34 20.00 -24.23
C GLN A 65 -6.90 19.45 -24.18
N VAL A 66 -6.12 19.77 -23.15
CA VAL A 66 -4.75 19.28 -22.99
C VAL A 66 -4.76 17.84 -22.45
N ASN A 67 -4.23 16.88 -23.19
CA ASN A 67 -4.22 15.45 -22.79
C ASN A 67 -3.06 15.06 -21.83
N GLY A 68 -2.31 16.03 -21.31
CA GLY A 68 -1.16 15.79 -20.42
C GLY A 68 -1.09 16.75 -19.24
N CYS A 69 0.01 16.66 -18.50
CA CYS A 69 0.29 17.45 -17.30
C CYS A 69 1.14 18.71 -17.57
N SER A 70 1.24 19.16 -18.81
CA SER A 70 2.05 20.30 -19.23
C SER A 70 1.50 20.94 -20.50
N GLY A 71 2.00 22.12 -20.84
CA GLY A 71 1.55 22.87 -22.03
C GLY A 71 0.28 23.68 -21.80
N TYR A 72 -0.03 24.02 -20.54
CA TYR A 72 -1.18 24.87 -20.25
C TYR A 72 -0.92 26.29 -20.74
N SER A 73 -1.87 26.88 -21.46
CA SER A 73 -1.76 28.21 -22.02
C SER A 73 -2.78 29.17 -21.42
N ALA A 74 -2.35 30.40 -21.11
CA ALA A 74 -3.24 31.48 -20.72
C ALA A 74 -4.28 31.80 -21.81
N VAL A 75 -5.36 32.47 -21.42
CA VAL A 75 -6.33 33.04 -22.35
C VAL A 75 -6.00 34.51 -22.52
N ALA A 76 -5.51 34.90 -23.70
CA ALA A 76 -5.28 36.30 -24.04
C ALA A 76 -6.58 37.11 -23.99
N ALA A 77 -6.47 38.44 -23.95
CA ALA A 77 -7.62 39.34 -23.95
C ALA A 77 -8.58 38.99 -25.10
N THR A 78 -9.78 38.56 -24.74
CA THR A 78 -10.80 38.05 -25.65
C THR A 78 -12.07 38.88 -25.47
N PRO A 79 -12.66 39.44 -26.57
CA PRO A 79 -13.94 40.13 -26.51
C PRO A 79 -15.08 39.23 -26.02
N PHE A 80 -16.04 39.83 -25.31
CA PHE A 80 -17.24 39.15 -24.82
C PHE A 80 -18.49 40.01 -25.03
N GLY A 81 -19.45 39.48 -25.79
CA GLY A 81 -20.65 40.21 -26.17
C GLY A 81 -20.42 41.33 -27.19
N SER A 82 -21.49 42.07 -27.52
CA SER A 82 -21.47 43.16 -28.51
C SER A 82 -21.05 44.51 -27.94
N GLY A 83 -20.96 44.64 -26.61
CA GLY A 83 -20.68 45.89 -25.90
C GLY A 83 -19.19 46.25 -25.77
N GLY A 84 -18.27 45.42 -26.26
CA GLY A 84 -16.82 45.66 -26.20
C GLY A 84 -16.12 45.23 -24.91
N ASP A 85 -16.82 44.56 -23.98
CA ASP A 85 -16.20 43.98 -22.79
C ASP A 85 -15.17 42.92 -23.17
N GLN A 86 -14.18 42.71 -22.31
CA GLN A 86 -13.14 41.72 -22.54
C GLN A 86 -12.85 40.94 -21.27
N TYR A 87 -12.38 39.71 -21.43
CA TYR A 87 -11.75 38.94 -20.36
C TYR A 87 -10.38 38.45 -20.80
N GLN A 88 -9.48 38.26 -19.84
CA GLN A 88 -8.23 37.53 -20.00
C GLN A 88 -8.04 36.60 -18.81
N VAL A 89 -7.30 35.51 -18.98
CA VAL A 89 -7.03 34.55 -17.90
C VAL A 89 -5.56 34.22 -17.83
N SER A 90 -4.96 34.45 -16.66
CA SER A 90 -3.61 34.01 -16.33
C SER A 90 -3.64 32.70 -15.53
N LEU A 91 -2.53 31.94 -15.61
CA LEU A 91 -2.34 30.66 -14.93
C LEU A 91 -1.19 30.80 -13.93
N SER A 92 -1.30 30.16 -12.77
CA SER A 92 -0.19 30.11 -11.80
C SER A 92 0.99 29.23 -12.27
N ALA A 93 0.76 28.29 -13.18
CA ALA A 93 1.75 27.37 -13.72
C ALA A 93 1.33 26.87 -15.11
N THR A 94 2.31 26.45 -15.93
CA THR A 94 2.10 25.86 -17.26
C THR A 94 2.13 24.32 -17.27
N SER A 95 2.35 23.71 -16.10
CA SER A 95 2.39 22.27 -15.88
C SER A 95 2.01 21.91 -14.44
N GLY A 96 1.65 20.64 -14.21
CA GLY A 96 1.34 20.10 -12.88
C GLY A 96 -0.11 20.33 -12.44
N SER A 97 -0.35 20.13 -11.15
CA SER A 97 -1.64 20.36 -10.49
C SER A 97 -1.41 20.53 -8.98
N PRO A 98 -2.22 21.31 -8.25
CA PRO A 98 -3.26 22.23 -8.76
C PRO A 98 -2.66 23.46 -9.45
N LEU A 99 -3.49 24.15 -10.24
CA LEU A 99 -3.18 25.48 -10.74
C LEU A 99 -4.33 26.45 -10.45
N THR A 100 -3.98 27.73 -10.25
CA THR A 100 -4.95 28.81 -10.08
C THR A 100 -5.16 29.53 -11.40
N LEU A 101 -6.40 29.51 -11.89
CA LEU A 101 -6.87 30.36 -12.98
C LEU A 101 -7.27 31.71 -12.40
N THR A 102 -6.69 32.80 -12.90
CA THR A 102 -7.09 34.16 -12.53
C THR A 102 -7.69 34.84 -13.75
N ALA A 103 -9.02 34.88 -13.80
CA ALA A 103 -9.74 35.61 -14.84
C ALA A 103 -9.87 37.08 -14.43
N THR A 104 -9.66 37.99 -15.38
CA THR A 104 -9.83 39.43 -15.21
C THR A 104 -10.73 39.92 -16.32
N ALA A 105 -11.89 40.45 -15.94
CA ALA A 105 -12.78 41.17 -16.84
C ALA A 105 -12.41 42.65 -16.88
N THR A 106 -12.59 43.27 -18.04
CA THR A 106 -12.52 44.72 -18.25
C THR A 106 -13.76 45.14 -19.03
N LEU A 107 -14.61 45.95 -18.41
CA LEU A 107 -15.84 46.43 -19.06
C LEU A 107 -15.55 47.63 -19.96
N ALA A 108 -16.24 47.69 -21.10
CA ALA A 108 -16.20 48.84 -22.00
C ALA A 108 -17.22 49.90 -21.59
N GLY A 109 -16.83 51.18 -21.70
CA GLY A 109 -17.72 52.34 -21.53
C GLY A 109 -18.05 52.75 -20.09
N SER A 110 -17.47 52.14 -19.06
CA SER A 110 -17.60 52.63 -17.68
C SER A 110 -16.58 53.72 -17.37
N LEU A 111 -16.96 54.69 -16.52
CA LEU A 111 -16.18 55.90 -16.20
C LEU A 111 -14.77 55.65 -15.63
N ALA A 112 -14.39 54.39 -15.35
CA ALA A 112 -13.07 53.99 -14.87
C ALA A 112 -12.54 52.66 -15.43
N GLY A 113 -13.17 52.07 -16.46
CA GLY A 113 -12.76 50.75 -16.95
C GLY A 113 -12.90 49.65 -15.89
N SER A 114 -14.05 49.63 -15.20
CA SER A 114 -14.43 48.71 -14.13
C SER A 114 -13.92 47.29 -14.39
N ARG A 115 -13.13 46.76 -13.44
CA ARG A 115 -12.53 45.41 -13.52
C ARG A 115 -13.07 44.52 -12.42
N ALA A 116 -13.27 43.26 -12.73
CA ALA A 116 -13.46 42.21 -11.74
C ALA A 116 -12.42 41.13 -11.98
N SER A 117 -11.94 40.52 -10.90
CA SER A 117 -11.09 39.34 -11.02
C SER A 117 -11.61 38.22 -10.15
N ILE A 118 -11.67 37.02 -10.74
CA ILE A 118 -12.09 35.81 -10.06
C ILE A 118 -10.95 34.81 -10.18
N ARG A 119 -10.61 34.19 -9.04
CA ARG A 119 -9.62 33.13 -8.98
C ARG A 119 -10.32 31.80 -8.77
N ARG A 120 -9.90 30.77 -9.49
CA ARG A 120 -10.37 29.39 -9.31
C ARG A 120 -9.19 28.43 -9.32
N THR A 121 -9.07 27.65 -8.26
CA THR A 121 -8.17 26.49 -8.25
C THR A 121 -8.79 25.38 -9.07
N VAL A 122 -8.01 24.84 -10.01
CA VAL A 122 -8.41 23.72 -10.86
C VAL A 122 -7.39 22.59 -10.72
N TYR A 123 -7.90 21.37 -10.66
CA TYR A 123 -7.10 20.17 -10.59
C TYR A 123 -7.09 19.48 -11.95
N LYS A 124 -5.89 19.36 -12.54
CA LYS A 124 -5.72 18.60 -13.78
C LYS A 124 -5.41 17.16 -13.42
N THR A 125 -6.24 16.24 -13.90
CA THR A 125 -6.05 14.79 -13.72
C THR A 125 -5.50 14.18 -15.00
N SER A 126 -4.65 13.15 -14.86
CA SER A 126 -4.03 12.43 -15.98
C SER A 126 -3.57 11.05 -15.51
N GLY A 127 -3.38 10.12 -16.46
CA GLY A 127 -2.90 8.77 -16.19
C GLY A 127 -4.01 7.73 -16.08
N ASN A 128 -3.64 6.58 -15.52
CA ASN A 128 -4.51 5.42 -15.40
C ASN A 128 -5.60 5.61 -14.34
N THR A 129 -6.71 4.91 -14.52
CA THR A 129 -7.72 4.76 -13.46
C THR A 129 -7.15 3.91 -12.34
N LEU A 130 -7.11 4.46 -11.14
CA LEU A 130 -6.70 3.79 -9.92
C LEU A 130 -7.94 3.28 -9.17
N THR A 131 -7.84 2.13 -8.52
CA THR A 131 -8.82 1.59 -7.57
C THR A 131 -8.21 1.63 -6.16
N TYR A 132 -8.98 2.13 -5.20
CA TYR A 132 -8.64 2.10 -3.78
C TYR A 132 -9.86 1.63 -2.97
N THR A 133 -9.67 0.63 -2.14
CA THR A 133 -10.75 0.02 -1.34
C THR A 133 -10.49 0.28 0.13
N LEU A 134 -11.43 0.95 0.78
CA LEU A 134 -11.43 1.22 2.21
C LEU A 134 -12.34 0.22 2.92
N SER A 135 -12.02 -0.11 4.16
CA SER A 135 -12.84 -0.94 5.04
C SER A 135 -13.03 -0.27 6.39
N THR A 136 -14.14 -0.56 7.07
CA THR A 136 -14.46 0.07 8.36
C THR A 136 -13.57 -0.39 9.51
N ASP A 137 -12.99 -1.59 9.42
CA ASP A 137 -12.05 -2.16 10.40
C ASP A 137 -10.62 -1.58 10.30
N SER A 138 -10.30 -0.84 9.23
CA SER A 138 -8.95 -0.29 9.01
C SER A 138 -8.91 1.22 8.83
N ARG A 139 -9.88 1.80 8.11
CA ARG A 139 -9.97 3.24 7.81
C ARG A 139 -11.43 3.68 7.79
N GLY A 140 -12.17 3.36 8.83
CA GLY A 140 -13.55 3.78 8.96
C GLY A 140 -14.12 3.56 10.34
N SER A 141 -15.45 3.65 10.41
CA SER A 141 -16.23 3.39 11.61
C SER A 141 -17.62 2.97 11.18
N ASP A 142 -18.21 2.01 11.90
CA ASP A 142 -19.60 1.63 11.72
C ASP A 142 -20.31 1.45 13.07
N ALA A 143 -21.63 1.61 13.04
CA ALA A 143 -22.55 1.34 14.13
C ALA A 143 -23.96 1.22 13.56
N TYR A 144 -24.93 0.82 14.36
CA TYR A 144 -26.34 1.01 14.02
C TYR A 144 -27.10 1.69 15.17
N LEU A 145 -28.07 2.53 14.81
CA LEU A 145 -28.97 3.17 15.76
C LEU A 145 -30.24 2.34 15.88
N ASP A 146 -30.79 2.24 17.08
CA ASP A 146 -31.98 1.42 17.36
C ASP A 146 -33.05 2.22 18.11
N VAL A 147 -34.23 2.37 17.51
CA VAL A 147 -35.37 3.05 18.16
C VAL A 147 -35.95 2.26 19.33
N ASP A 148 -35.88 0.92 19.26
CA ASP A 148 -36.47 0.03 20.26
C ASP A 148 -35.65 0.10 21.57
N ASP A 149 -34.38 0.49 21.45
CA ASP A 149 -33.40 0.64 22.52
C ASP A 149 -32.63 1.98 22.40
N PRO A 150 -33.31 3.14 22.53
CA PRO A 150 -32.82 4.41 21.99
C PRO A 150 -31.59 4.99 22.72
N ALA A 151 -31.32 4.53 23.94
CA ALA A 151 -30.17 4.95 24.73
C ALA A 151 -28.96 4.00 24.62
N LYS A 152 -29.07 2.90 23.86
CA LYS A 152 -27.98 1.91 23.74
C LYS A 152 -27.08 2.22 22.55
N ASN A 153 -25.80 1.89 22.72
CA ASN A 153 -24.78 1.96 21.67
C ASN A 153 -24.45 0.56 21.13
N TYR A 154 -24.20 0.47 19.83
CA TYR A 154 -23.93 -0.77 19.10
C TYR A 154 -22.69 -0.70 18.19
N GLY A 155 -21.72 0.17 18.52
CA GLY A 155 -20.48 0.28 17.75
C GLY A 155 -19.51 -0.90 17.93
N GLY A 156 -19.73 -1.76 18.92
CA GLY A 156 -18.97 -3.01 19.13
C GLY A 156 -19.72 -4.27 18.73
N SER A 157 -20.77 -4.15 17.91
CA SER A 157 -21.58 -5.29 17.43
C SER A 157 -20.89 -5.95 16.25
N GLU A 158 -20.89 -7.29 16.16
CA GLU A 158 -20.37 -8.01 14.99
C GLU A 158 -21.26 -7.85 13.73
N THR A 159 -22.48 -7.30 13.91
CA THR A 159 -23.45 -7.06 12.85
C THR A 159 -24.06 -5.66 12.86
N LEU A 160 -24.36 -5.15 11.66
CA LEU A 160 -25.14 -3.94 11.41
C LEU A 160 -26.58 -4.32 11.06
N LYS A 161 -27.54 -3.82 11.85
CA LYS A 161 -28.96 -4.10 11.63
C LYS A 161 -29.64 -3.00 10.82
N LEU A 162 -30.42 -3.41 9.83
CA LEU A 162 -31.26 -2.54 9.00
C LEU A 162 -32.72 -2.99 9.10
N LYS A 163 -33.60 -2.10 9.54
CA LYS A 163 -35.04 -2.39 9.68
C LYS A 163 -35.85 -1.11 9.49
N GLN A 164 -36.97 -1.21 8.76
CA GLN A 164 -37.80 -0.05 8.48
C GLN A 164 -38.26 0.65 9.77
N ALA A 165 -38.00 1.96 9.83
CA ALA A 165 -38.34 2.85 10.95
C ALA A 165 -37.77 2.43 12.32
N SER A 166 -36.79 1.52 12.38
CA SER A 166 -36.31 0.95 13.64
C SER A 166 -34.79 0.88 13.75
N ASN A 167 -34.10 0.28 12.77
CA ASN A 167 -32.65 0.16 12.80
C ASN A 167 -32.00 0.88 11.61
N HIS A 168 -31.07 1.80 11.90
CA HIS A 168 -30.34 2.58 10.90
C HIS A 168 -28.83 2.36 11.03
N PRO A 169 -28.21 1.59 10.11
CA PRO A 169 -26.76 1.54 10.00
C PRO A 169 -26.18 2.91 9.66
N VAL A 170 -25.08 3.27 10.30
CA VAL A 170 -24.29 4.47 10.02
C VAL A 170 -22.83 4.06 9.82
N LEU A 171 -22.23 4.51 8.72
CA LEU A 171 -20.90 4.11 8.30
C LEU A 171 -20.09 5.33 7.83
N GLN A 172 -18.82 5.39 8.18
CA GLN A 172 -17.87 6.40 7.72
C GLN A 172 -16.61 5.71 7.20
N PHE A 173 -16.03 6.26 6.12
CA PHE A 173 -14.74 5.84 5.57
C PHE A 173 -13.81 7.04 5.49
N ASP A 174 -12.55 6.87 5.87
CA ASP A 174 -11.54 7.92 5.77
C ASP A 174 -10.94 7.99 4.35
N LEU A 175 -11.22 9.08 3.66
CA LEU A 175 -10.78 9.35 2.29
C LEU A 175 -9.48 10.14 2.20
N SER A 176 -8.80 10.41 3.32
CA SER A 176 -7.64 11.30 3.36
C SER A 176 -6.47 10.89 2.45
N LEU A 177 -6.37 9.60 2.12
CA LEU A 177 -5.36 9.07 1.19
C LEU A 177 -5.70 9.26 -0.30
N ILE A 178 -6.93 9.63 -0.64
CA ILE A 178 -7.27 9.99 -2.01
C ILE A 178 -6.86 11.44 -2.22
N PRO A 179 -5.94 11.74 -3.17
CA PRO A 179 -5.47 13.10 -3.36
C PRO A 179 -6.63 14.07 -3.66
N VAL A 180 -6.63 15.22 -3.00
CA VAL A 180 -7.63 16.27 -3.24
C VAL A 180 -7.61 16.67 -4.71
N GLY A 181 -8.80 16.78 -5.31
CA GLY A 181 -8.96 17.08 -6.73
C GLY A 181 -8.84 15.87 -7.66
N SER A 182 -8.76 14.65 -7.10
CA SER A 182 -8.96 13.42 -7.87
C SER A 182 -10.34 13.41 -8.52
N ARG A 183 -10.40 12.93 -9.76
CA ARG A 183 -11.66 12.73 -10.47
C ARG A 183 -12.16 11.33 -10.17
N ILE A 184 -13.26 11.22 -9.43
CA ILE A 184 -13.90 9.96 -9.11
C ILE A 184 -14.65 9.47 -10.34
N ILE A 185 -14.33 8.24 -10.74
CA ILE A 185 -14.95 7.52 -11.87
C ILE A 185 -16.13 6.70 -11.38
N GLU A 186 -15.95 6.02 -10.25
CA GLU A 186 -16.94 5.15 -9.63
C GLU A 186 -16.64 5.06 -8.14
N ALA A 187 -17.67 5.09 -7.28
CA ALA A 187 -17.53 4.74 -5.88
C ALA A 187 -18.70 3.85 -5.44
N LYS A 188 -18.39 2.68 -4.90
CA LYS A 188 -19.37 1.68 -4.46
C LYS A 188 -19.19 1.35 -2.99
N LEU A 189 -20.24 1.55 -2.20
CA LEU A 189 -20.35 0.98 -0.85
C LEU A 189 -20.80 -0.48 -1.00
N LEU A 190 -20.07 -1.40 -0.37
CA LEU A 190 -20.35 -2.82 -0.35
C LEU A 190 -20.59 -3.28 1.10
N LEU A 191 -21.71 -3.98 1.32
CA LEU A 191 -22.05 -4.59 2.61
C LEU A 191 -22.30 -6.08 2.43
N TYR A 192 -21.67 -6.91 3.26
CA TYR A 192 -21.89 -8.36 3.23
C TYR A 192 -23.09 -8.72 4.11
N ARG A 193 -24.09 -9.35 3.51
CA ARG A 193 -25.31 -9.81 4.18
C ARG A 193 -25.06 -11.17 4.83
N GLN A 194 -25.27 -11.28 6.15
CA GLN A 194 -25.01 -12.53 6.88
C GLN A 194 -26.11 -13.59 6.71
N ASP A 195 -27.37 -13.17 6.57
CA ASP A 195 -28.49 -14.08 6.36
C ASP A 195 -29.08 -13.95 4.95
N ALA A 196 -29.20 -15.09 4.27
CA ALA A 196 -29.91 -15.19 2.99
C ALA A 196 -31.43 -15.36 3.15
N GLY A 197 -31.89 -15.58 4.40
CA GLY A 197 -33.23 -15.68 5.00
C GLY A 197 -34.35 -16.32 4.17
N SER A 198 -35.59 -15.84 4.34
CA SER A 198 -36.77 -16.34 3.61
C SER A 198 -36.93 -15.69 2.24
N PHE A 199 -36.89 -16.50 1.17
CA PHE A 199 -37.08 -16.08 -0.23
C PHE A 199 -38.30 -15.15 -0.39
N THR A 200 -38.07 -13.93 -0.84
CA THR A 200 -39.15 -12.98 -1.20
C THR A 200 -38.82 -12.19 -2.45
N LEU A 201 -39.81 -12.12 -3.34
CA LEU A 201 -39.76 -11.35 -4.59
C LEU A 201 -40.17 -9.88 -4.42
N SER A 202 -40.45 -9.44 -3.19
CA SER A 202 -40.72 -8.03 -2.90
C SER A 202 -39.44 -7.22 -3.02
N ALA A 203 -39.45 -6.24 -3.94
CA ALA A 203 -38.34 -5.30 -4.10
C ALA A 203 -38.14 -4.48 -2.81
N ARG A 204 -36.90 -4.42 -2.34
CA ARG A 204 -36.48 -3.65 -1.17
C ARG A 204 -35.67 -2.46 -1.64
N THR A 205 -36.09 -1.25 -1.28
CA THR A 205 -35.38 -0.01 -1.62
C THR A 205 -34.71 0.54 -0.36
N VAL A 206 -33.40 0.72 -0.41
CA VAL A 206 -32.60 1.23 0.71
C VAL A 206 -31.78 2.42 0.26
N ASN A 207 -32.11 3.60 0.78
CA ASN A 207 -31.40 4.83 0.45
C ASN A 207 -30.20 5.02 1.37
N ALA A 208 -29.15 5.66 0.84
CA ALA A 208 -28.04 6.14 1.62
C ALA A 208 -28.17 7.65 1.78
N HIS A 209 -28.20 8.13 3.02
CA HIS A 209 -28.32 9.55 3.33
C HIS A 209 -27.00 10.07 3.88
N ARG A 210 -26.55 11.23 3.39
CA ARG A 210 -25.32 11.87 3.90
C ARG A 210 -25.55 12.33 5.34
N VAL A 211 -24.66 11.94 6.24
CA VAL A 211 -24.69 12.39 7.64
C VAL A 211 -24.18 13.84 7.72
N LEU A 212 -24.83 14.68 8.52
CA LEU A 212 -24.57 16.12 8.57
C LEU A 212 -23.79 16.58 9.81
N GLU A 213 -23.54 15.66 10.75
CA GLU A 213 -22.86 15.95 12.01
C GLU A 213 -21.84 14.85 12.33
N PRO A 214 -20.71 15.16 12.98
CA PRO A 214 -19.75 14.15 13.38
C PRO A 214 -20.33 13.28 14.50
N TRP A 215 -19.94 12.01 14.52
CA TRP A 215 -20.40 11.00 15.45
C TRP A 215 -19.24 10.08 15.84
N LEU A 216 -19.41 9.36 16.95
CA LEU A 216 -18.45 8.37 17.45
C LEU A 216 -19.13 7.00 17.42
N ALA A 217 -18.50 5.97 16.86
CA ALA A 217 -19.12 4.64 16.82
C ALA A 217 -19.39 4.05 18.21
N GLY A 218 -18.48 4.25 19.16
CA GLY A 218 -18.54 3.61 20.48
C GLY A 218 -18.04 2.16 20.43
N SER A 219 -17.90 1.54 21.61
CA SER A 219 -17.35 0.18 21.76
C SER A 219 -18.36 -0.83 22.31
N LYS A 220 -19.60 -0.40 22.56
CA LYS A 220 -20.60 -1.25 23.22
C LYS A 220 -21.41 -2.03 22.20
N ASN A 221 -21.95 -3.16 22.66
CA ASN A 221 -22.96 -3.94 21.96
C ASN A 221 -24.21 -4.05 22.84
N GLY A 222 -25.05 -3.00 22.83
CA GLY A 222 -26.31 -2.98 23.58
C GLY A 222 -26.21 -2.58 25.05
N SER A 223 -25.23 -1.74 25.43
CA SER A 223 -25.13 -1.20 26.80
C SER A 223 -25.82 0.15 26.96
N SER A 224 -26.46 0.38 28.11
CA SER A 224 -27.04 1.68 28.49
C SER A 224 -26.00 2.72 28.94
N ALA A 225 -24.77 2.29 29.24
CA ALA A 225 -23.62 3.18 29.43
C ALA A 225 -22.93 3.41 28.08
N ALA A 226 -23.67 4.04 27.15
CA ALA A 226 -23.21 4.30 25.80
C ALA A 226 -21.98 5.21 25.77
N ASP A 227 -20.93 4.79 25.07
CA ASP A 227 -19.69 5.55 24.84
C ASP A 227 -19.56 5.99 23.37
N GLY A 228 -20.68 6.03 22.64
CA GLY A 228 -20.76 6.40 21.24
C GLY A 228 -22.21 6.61 20.79
N ALA A 229 -22.42 6.62 19.48
CA ALA A 229 -23.68 6.96 18.85
C ALA A 229 -24.81 6.03 19.29
N THR A 230 -25.93 6.65 19.64
CA THR A 230 -27.20 6.02 19.99
C THR A 230 -28.29 6.65 19.14
N TRP A 231 -29.53 6.18 19.25
CA TRP A 231 -30.66 6.82 18.60
C TRP A 231 -30.83 8.29 19.05
N LEU A 232 -30.52 8.58 20.33
CA LEU A 232 -30.71 9.90 20.94
C LEU A 232 -29.49 10.81 20.80
N THR A 233 -28.28 10.26 20.89
CA THR A 233 -27.01 11.02 20.99
C THR A 233 -25.99 10.59 19.95
N ARG A 234 -25.16 11.52 19.45
CA ARG A 234 -24.17 11.26 18.40
C ARG A 234 -22.83 10.72 18.90
N ASP A 235 -22.58 10.82 20.20
CA ASP A 235 -21.31 10.45 20.84
C ASP A 235 -21.51 9.88 22.26
N GLY A 236 -22.74 9.51 22.62
CA GLY A 236 -23.12 9.05 23.95
C GLY A 236 -23.60 10.16 24.89
N SER A 237 -23.31 11.44 24.58
CA SER A 237 -23.65 12.58 25.45
C SER A 237 -24.43 13.71 24.74
N VAL A 238 -24.03 14.07 23.53
CA VAL A 238 -24.60 15.18 22.77
C VAL A 238 -25.74 14.67 21.91
N ALA A 239 -26.94 15.25 22.09
CA ALA A 239 -28.09 14.91 21.28
C ALA A 239 -27.85 15.19 19.78
N TRP A 240 -28.42 14.35 18.92
CA TRP A 240 -28.55 14.68 17.50
C TRP A 240 -29.52 15.86 17.32
N LYS A 241 -29.35 16.66 16.25
CA LYS A 241 -30.37 17.66 15.86
C LYS A 241 -31.70 17.00 15.47
N SER A 242 -31.66 15.77 14.95
CA SER A 242 -32.84 14.94 14.72
C SER A 242 -32.70 13.62 15.48
N THR A 243 -33.74 13.20 16.20
CA THR A 243 -33.79 12.04 17.11
C THR A 243 -33.57 10.67 16.46
N SER A 244 -33.05 10.58 15.24
CA SER A 244 -32.75 9.32 14.53
C SER A 244 -31.40 9.38 13.78
N GLY A 245 -30.52 10.30 14.20
CA GLY A 245 -29.39 10.74 13.40
C GLY A 245 -29.74 11.89 12.46
N THR A 246 -28.84 12.87 12.36
CA THR A 246 -29.04 14.05 11.51
C THR A 246 -28.46 13.81 10.12
N VAL A 247 -29.35 13.67 9.14
CA VAL A 247 -28.99 13.33 7.76
C VAL A 247 -29.61 14.30 6.76
N ASP A 248 -29.03 14.34 5.56
CA ASP A 248 -29.63 15.01 4.41
C ASP A 248 -30.93 14.32 4.00
N SER A 249 -31.96 15.10 3.67
CA SER A 249 -33.24 14.55 3.21
C SER A 249 -33.13 13.96 1.79
N ALA A 250 -32.18 14.46 0.99
CA ALA A 250 -31.89 13.91 -0.32
C ALA A 250 -31.21 12.53 -0.20
N ASN A 251 -31.61 11.60 -1.06
CA ASN A 251 -30.87 10.37 -1.25
C ASN A 251 -29.51 10.70 -1.91
N ALA A 252 -28.44 10.18 -1.33
CA ALA A 252 -27.07 10.42 -1.79
C ALA A 252 -26.58 9.36 -2.78
N THR A 253 -27.39 8.32 -3.07
CA THR A 253 -27.05 7.37 -4.12
C THR A 253 -27.30 7.96 -5.50
N ASP A 254 -26.38 7.70 -6.44
CA ASP A 254 -26.52 8.16 -7.83
C ASP A 254 -27.69 7.46 -8.54
N THR A 255 -27.95 6.21 -8.13
CA THR A 255 -29.09 5.40 -8.56
C THR A 255 -29.74 4.78 -7.33
N PRO A 256 -31.08 4.74 -7.22
CA PRO A 256 -31.74 4.05 -6.11
C PRO A 256 -31.25 2.61 -5.99
N HIS A 257 -30.83 2.20 -4.79
CA HIS A 257 -30.48 0.82 -4.53
C HIS A 257 -31.75 -0.01 -4.32
N ILE A 258 -31.92 -1.03 -5.15
CA ILE A 258 -33.04 -1.96 -5.10
C ILE A 258 -32.49 -3.36 -5.11
N HIS A 259 -32.83 -4.16 -4.11
CA HIS A 259 -32.46 -5.56 -4.04
C HIS A 259 -33.66 -6.48 -3.80
N TYR A 260 -33.44 -7.75 -4.11
CA TYR A 260 -34.39 -8.82 -3.87
C TYR A 260 -33.79 -9.83 -2.92
N TYR A 261 -34.68 -10.55 -2.25
CA TYR A 261 -34.29 -11.55 -1.28
C TYR A 261 -34.21 -12.92 -1.96
N ILE A 262 -33.13 -13.11 -2.72
CA ILE A 262 -32.84 -14.30 -3.52
C ILE A 262 -31.49 -14.90 -3.12
N TRP A 263 -31.35 -16.22 -3.28
CA TRP A 263 -30.09 -16.94 -3.08
C TRP A 263 -29.04 -16.47 -4.09
N GLY A 264 -27.79 -16.23 -3.62
CA GLY A 264 -26.62 -16.16 -4.52
C GLY A 264 -25.86 -14.83 -4.63
N THR A 265 -26.26 -13.74 -3.96
CA THR A 265 -25.43 -12.51 -3.89
C THR A 265 -25.36 -11.98 -2.45
N PRO A 266 -24.29 -12.29 -1.69
CA PRO A 266 -24.18 -11.82 -0.31
C PRO A 266 -23.71 -10.36 -0.22
N TRP A 267 -23.01 -9.84 -1.23
CA TRP A 267 -22.57 -8.43 -1.26
C TRP A 267 -23.64 -7.53 -1.87
N MET A 268 -24.17 -6.60 -1.08
CA MET A 268 -25.07 -5.53 -1.52
C MET A 268 -24.26 -4.28 -1.88
N GLU A 269 -24.64 -3.57 -2.96
CA GLU A 269 -23.87 -2.46 -3.52
C GLU A 269 -24.68 -1.15 -3.65
N TRP A 270 -24.16 -0.04 -3.12
CA TRP A 270 -24.71 1.32 -3.33
C TRP A 270 -23.73 2.16 -4.13
N ASN A 271 -24.21 2.83 -5.19
CA ASN A 271 -23.41 3.76 -5.98
C ASN A 271 -23.43 5.16 -5.33
N LEU A 272 -22.26 5.62 -4.88
CA LEU A 272 -22.05 6.87 -4.15
C LEU A 272 -21.04 7.79 -4.87
N THR A 273 -20.88 7.66 -6.19
CA THR A 273 -19.84 8.35 -6.97
C THR A 273 -19.92 9.87 -6.79
N SER A 274 -21.10 10.47 -6.91
CA SER A 274 -21.25 11.93 -6.76
C SER A 274 -20.99 12.42 -5.34
N LEU A 275 -21.40 11.64 -4.33
CA LEU A 275 -21.16 11.95 -2.92
C LEU A 275 -19.66 11.93 -2.60
N VAL A 276 -18.96 10.88 -3.04
CA VAL A 276 -17.51 10.73 -2.83
C VAL A 276 -16.73 11.81 -3.57
N GLN A 277 -17.12 12.19 -4.79
CA GLN A 277 -16.54 13.36 -5.47
C GLN A 277 -16.71 14.64 -4.63
N GLY A 278 -17.89 14.84 -4.04
CA GLY A 278 -18.16 15.98 -3.16
C GLY A 278 -17.28 16.01 -1.91
N TRP A 279 -16.97 14.85 -1.33
CA TRP A 279 -16.05 14.74 -0.19
C TRP A 279 -14.60 15.01 -0.59
N VAL A 280 -14.12 14.42 -1.68
CA VAL A 280 -12.74 14.62 -2.18
C VAL A 280 -12.48 16.07 -2.63
N ASP A 281 -13.50 16.73 -3.19
CA ASP A 281 -13.46 18.15 -3.53
C ASP A 281 -13.56 19.09 -2.31
N ARG A 282 -13.79 18.54 -1.11
CA ARG A 282 -14.11 19.29 0.12
C ARG A 282 -15.35 20.18 0.01
N ARG A 283 -16.28 19.82 -0.87
CA ARG A 283 -17.59 20.50 -1.01
C ARG A 283 -18.48 20.22 0.20
N TYR A 284 -18.36 19.04 0.78
CA TYR A 284 -19.06 18.61 1.98
C TYR A 284 -18.06 18.00 2.97
N PRO A 285 -18.24 18.20 4.29
CA PRO A 285 -17.57 17.37 5.29
C PRO A 285 -17.96 15.89 5.12
N ASN A 286 -17.01 14.99 5.37
CA ASN A 286 -17.24 13.55 5.33
C ASN A 286 -17.55 13.02 6.73
N TYR A 287 -18.84 12.94 7.07
CA TYR A 287 -19.33 12.27 8.28
C TYR A 287 -19.95 10.90 7.97
N GLY A 288 -19.76 10.40 6.75
CA GLY A 288 -20.29 9.12 6.31
C GLY A 288 -21.73 9.15 5.80
N VAL A 289 -22.32 7.96 5.75
CA VAL A 289 -23.67 7.68 5.26
C VAL A 289 -24.49 6.93 6.30
N MET A 290 -25.79 7.16 6.30
CA MET A 290 -26.76 6.39 7.05
C MET A 290 -27.72 5.70 6.10
N LEU A 291 -27.94 4.40 6.28
CA LEU A 291 -28.86 3.63 5.46
C LEU A 291 -30.27 3.66 6.04
N ARG A 292 -31.25 3.98 5.18
CA ARG A 292 -32.66 4.03 5.55
C ARG A 292 -33.52 3.35 4.48
N PRO A 293 -34.28 2.30 4.81
CA PRO A 293 -35.16 1.65 3.86
C PRO A 293 -36.43 2.49 3.63
N THR A 294 -36.86 2.63 2.39
CA THR A 294 -38.10 3.34 2.02
C THR A 294 -39.28 2.40 1.80
N THR A 295 -39.02 1.14 1.47
CA THR A 295 -40.01 0.07 1.44
C THR A 295 -39.97 -0.75 2.72
N SER A 296 -40.97 -1.60 2.95
CA SER A 296 -40.94 -2.52 4.09
C SER A 296 -39.81 -3.53 3.96
N VAL A 297 -38.85 -3.39 4.88
CA VAL A 297 -37.68 -4.23 5.05
C VAL A 297 -37.77 -4.83 6.45
N SER A 298 -37.93 -6.15 6.52
CA SER A 298 -37.72 -6.93 7.75
C SER A 298 -36.26 -6.78 8.20
N THR A 299 -35.92 -7.09 9.44
CA THR A 299 -34.53 -7.02 9.92
C THR A 299 -33.56 -7.71 8.95
N GLU A 300 -32.64 -6.94 8.40
CA GLU A 300 -31.49 -7.42 7.64
C GLU A 300 -30.23 -7.21 8.47
N GLU A 301 -29.33 -8.18 8.43
CA GLU A 301 -28.07 -8.13 9.17
C GLU A 301 -26.90 -8.18 8.17
N TYR A 302 -26.02 -7.19 8.31
CA TYR A 302 -24.78 -7.09 7.57
C TYR A 302 -23.61 -7.30 8.52
N THR A 303 -22.47 -7.78 8.04
CA THR A 303 -21.25 -7.84 8.85
C THR A 303 -20.77 -6.43 9.19
N ALA A 304 -20.39 -6.19 10.44
CA ALA A 304 -19.78 -4.96 10.94
C ALA A 304 -18.25 -5.09 11.02
N ALA A 305 -17.55 -4.02 11.40
CA ALA A 305 -16.09 -4.01 11.55
C ALA A 305 -15.57 -5.09 12.53
N GLU A 306 -16.37 -5.43 13.56
CA GLU A 306 -16.03 -6.38 14.62
C GLU A 306 -16.24 -7.85 14.20
N GLY A 307 -16.89 -8.08 13.06
CA GLY A 307 -17.19 -9.42 12.54
C GLY A 307 -16.04 -10.07 11.77
N ASP A 308 -16.39 -10.82 10.72
CA ASP A 308 -15.39 -11.44 9.84
C ASP A 308 -14.70 -10.39 8.96
N SER A 309 -13.38 -10.24 9.13
CA SER A 309 -12.51 -9.34 8.36
C SER A 309 -12.60 -9.51 6.83
N ALA A 310 -12.99 -10.69 6.33
CA ALA A 310 -13.19 -10.88 4.89
C ALA A 310 -14.48 -10.19 4.37
N GLN A 311 -15.46 -9.99 5.26
CA GLN A 311 -16.85 -9.61 4.99
C GLN A 311 -17.21 -8.21 5.50
N VAL A 312 -16.28 -7.50 6.13
CA VAL A 312 -16.49 -6.12 6.64
C VAL A 312 -17.00 -5.15 5.56
N PRO A 313 -17.73 -4.09 5.93
CA PRO A 313 -18.17 -3.05 5.02
C PRO A 313 -17.00 -2.40 4.26
N LYS A 314 -17.18 -2.19 2.96
CA LYS A 314 -16.13 -1.65 2.07
C LYS A 314 -16.62 -0.47 1.25
N LEU A 315 -15.73 0.47 0.95
CA LEU A 315 -15.95 1.51 -0.04
C LEU A 315 -14.88 1.39 -1.13
N ALA A 316 -15.27 0.87 -2.29
CA ALA A 316 -14.40 0.72 -3.45
C ALA A 316 -14.49 1.96 -4.36
N ILE A 317 -13.37 2.66 -4.55
CA ILE A 317 -13.31 3.93 -5.25
C ILE A 317 -12.37 3.81 -6.44
N LYS A 318 -12.89 4.03 -7.64
CA LYS A 318 -12.11 4.22 -8.86
C LYS A 318 -11.94 5.71 -9.13
N TYR A 319 -10.71 6.17 -9.32
CA TYR A 319 -10.42 7.58 -9.56
C TYR A 319 -9.23 7.78 -10.49
N VAL A 320 -9.10 8.98 -11.03
CA VAL A 320 -7.88 9.44 -11.71
C VAL A 320 -7.27 10.56 -10.87
N ALA A 321 -6.01 10.39 -10.50
CA ALA A 321 -5.30 11.31 -9.63
C ALA A 321 -4.94 12.64 -10.33
N PRO A 322 -4.74 13.73 -9.57
CA PRO A 322 -4.14 14.95 -10.07
C PRO A 322 -2.70 14.72 -10.57
N CYS A 323 -2.29 15.50 -11.57
CA CYS A 323 -0.92 15.50 -12.06
C CYS A 323 0.09 15.77 -10.93
N GLY A 324 1.05 14.85 -10.76
CA GLY A 324 2.10 14.95 -9.74
C GLY A 324 1.67 14.52 -8.33
N ALA A 325 0.45 14.01 -8.15
CA ALA A 325 0.02 13.47 -6.87
C ALA A 325 0.74 12.16 -6.52
N ILE A 326 1.10 12.02 -5.25
CA ILE A 326 1.51 10.75 -4.66
C ILE A 326 0.22 9.95 -4.40
N ASN A 327 0.14 8.74 -4.94
CA ASN A 327 -1.04 7.89 -4.80
C ASN A 327 -0.76 6.75 -3.82
N PRO A 328 -1.77 6.31 -3.06
CA PRO A 328 -1.65 5.10 -2.25
C PRO A 328 -1.29 3.91 -3.16
N PRO A 329 -0.48 2.96 -2.67
CA PRO A 329 -0.18 1.72 -3.38
C PRO A 329 -1.43 0.96 -3.81
N GLN A 330 -1.36 0.35 -5.00
CA GLN A 330 -2.45 -0.46 -5.55
C GLN A 330 -2.20 -1.96 -5.36
N ASP A 331 -1.70 -2.34 -4.19
CA ASP A 331 -1.32 -3.71 -3.85
C ASP A 331 -2.46 -4.47 -3.14
N GLY A 332 -3.58 -3.80 -2.83
CA GLY A 332 -4.72 -4.40 -2.15
C GLY A 332 -4.58 -4.44 -0.62
N ILE A 333 -3.52 -3.84 -0.05
CA ILE A 333 -3.37 -3.73 1.39
C ILE A 333 -4.21 -2.56 1.90
N GLY A 334 -5.38 -2.88 2.46
CA GLY A 334 -6.22 -1.93 3.19
C GLY A 334 -5.56 -1.50 4.50
N GLY A 335 -5.81 -0.26 4.93
CA GLY A 335 -5.28 0.26 6.20
C GLY A 335 -3.83 0.73 6.17
N ARG A 336 -3.14 0.73 5.02
CA ARG A 336 -1.75 1.19 4.94
C ARG A 336 -1.65 2.66 5.38
N VAL A 337 -0.83 2.92 6.41
CA VAL A 337 -0.62 4.25 7.02
C VAL A 337 0.60 4.94 6.42
N ALA A 338 1.72 4.21 6.34
CA ALA A 338 2.97 4.76 5.84
C ALA A 338 3.81 3.65 5.16
N TRP A 339 4.61 4.05 4.16
CA TRP A 339 5.58 3.19 3.50
C TRP A 339 6.82 3.97 3.07
N TRP A 340 7.93 3.78 3.78
CA TRP A 340 9.23 4.30 3.40
C TRP A 340 9.97 3.25 2.57
N LYS A 341 10.00 3.48 1.25
CA LYS A 341 10.68 2.63 0.28
C LYS A 341 12.20 2.76 0.29
N PHE A 342 12.73 3.81 0.91
CA PHE A 342 14.16 4.11 0.99
C PHE A 342 14.94 4.02 -0.35
N ASN A 343 14.27 4.37 -1.46
CA ASN A 343 14.80 4.33 -2.83
C ASN A 343 15.50 5.64 -3.24
N GLU A 344 15.57 6.62 -2.35
CA GLU A 344 16.24 7.88 -2.58
C GLU A 344 17.74 7.69 -2.80
N SER A 345 18.34 8.49 -3.68
CA SER A 345 19.78 8.48 -3.95
C SER A 345 20.54 9.59 -3.22
N THR A 346 19.85 10.64 -2.79
CA THR A 346 20.44 11.87 -2.22
C THR A 346 19.46 12.58 -1.30
N GLY A 347 19.95 13.55 -0.51
CA GLY A 347 19.13 14.41 0.35
C GLY A 347 18.94 13.84 1.75
N THR A 348 18.14 14.53 2.56
CA THR A 348 17.94 14.22 3.99
C THR A 348 16.48 13.89 4.31
N THR A 349 15.67 13.57 3.31
CA THR A 349 14.26 13.26 3.47
C THR A 349 13.99 11.83 3.00
N ALA A 350 13.43 11.00 3.87
CA ALA A 350 12.82 9.73 3.52
C ALA A 350 11.36 9.99 3.18
N ALA A 351 10.98 9.80 1.92
CA ALA A 351 9.62 10.01 1.48
C ALA A 351 8.71 8.85 1.92
N ASP A 352 7.50 9.19 2.32
CA ASP A 352 6.42 8.22 2.54
C ASP A 352 5.65 8.05 1.22
N ALA A 353 5.66 6.84 0.68
CA ALA A 353 5.00 6.49 -0.58
C ALA A 353 3.47 6.43 -0.47
N VAL A 354 2.92 6.32 0.73
CA VAL A 354 1.48 6.49 1.00
C VAL A 354 1.13 7.97 1.04
N GLY A 355 2.03 8.75 1.66
CA GLY A 355 1.95 10.20 1.81
C GLY A 355 1.58 10.62 3.23
N GLY A 356 2.03 11.81 3.64
CA GLY A 356 1.69 12.41 4.93
C GLY A 356 2.76 12.26 6.02
N HIS A 357 3.70 11.33 5.87
CA HIS A 357 4.70 11.03 6.92
C HIS A 357 6.17 11.11 6.47
N PRO A 358 6.63 12.23 5.87
CA PRO A 358 8.04 12.36 5.50
C PRO A 358 8.94 12.31 6.74
N GLY A 359 10.07 11.60 6.63
CA GLY A 359 11.06 11.47 7.69
C GLY A 359 12.33 12.27 7.43
N SER A 360 12.89 12.90 8.46
CA SER A 360 14.21 13.55 8.38
C SER A 360 15.32 12.57 8.71
N VAL A 361 16.25 12.36 7.78
CA VAL A 361 17.40 11.44 7.92
C VAL A 361 18.59 12.16 8.56
N SER A 362 19.24 11.50 9.52
CA SER A 362 20.48 11.96 10.17
C SER A 362 21.37 10.76 10.48
N GLY A 363 22.65 10.80 10.11
CA GLY A 363 23.61 9.70 10.34
C GLY A 363 23.42 8.44 9.49
N GLY A 364 22.34 8.35 8.70
CA GLY A 364 22.14 7.32 7.68
C GLY A 364 22.61 7.76 6.30
N THR A 365 22.97 6.80 5.45
CA THR A 365 23.44 7.03 4.07
C THR A 365 22.61 6.24 3.07
N TRP A 366 22.17 6.90 2.00
CA TRP A 366 21.45 6.25 0.90
C TRP A 366 22.31 5.24 0.16
N SER A 367 21.77 4.05 -0.08
CA SER A 367 22.39 2.99 -0.85
C SER A 367 21.50 2.67 -2.04
N ALA A 368 21.67 3.39 -3.16
CA ALA A 368 20.74 3.38 -4.30
C ALA A 368 20.54 2.00 -4.97
N THR A 369 21.49 1.09 -4.81
CA THR A 369 21.41 -0.32 -5.25
C THR A 369 21.62 -1.25 -4.07
N GLY A 370 21.26 -0.82 -2.88
CA GLY A 370 21.51 -1.52 -1.63
C GLY A 370 20.42 -2.46 -1.20
N GLY A 371 19.15 -2.20 -1.55
CA GLY A 371 17.96 -2.84 -0.97
C GLY A 371 17.24 -3.85 -1.84
N VAL A 372 16.31 -4.57 -1.26
CA VAL A 372 15.59 -5.67 -1.91
C VAL A 372 14.77 -5.19 -3.10
N SER A 373 14.28 -3.96 -3.09
CA SER A 373 13.45 -3.38 -4.16
C SER A 373 14.16 -2.25 -4.93
N GLY A 374 15.49 -2.13 -4.76
CA GLY A 374 16.32 -1.09 -5.37
C GLY A 374 17.29 -0.48 -4.37
N GLY A 375 16.89 0.66 -3.80
CA GLY A 375 17.64 1.39 -2.80
C GLY A 375 17.39 0.89 -1.37
N ALA A 376 18.21 1.33 -0.43
CA ALA A 376 18.00 1.15 1.00
C ALA A 376 18.63 2.31 1.76
N LEU A 377 18.23 2.49 3.02
CA LEU A 377 18.92 3.39 3.94
C LEU A 377 19.90 2.59 4.81
N ALA A 378 21.19 2.91 4.72
CA ALA A 378 22.26 2.26 5.46
C ALA A 378 22.62 3.04 6.73
N PHE A 379 22.75 2.31 7.84
CA PHE A 379 23.20 2.76 9.15
C PHE A 379 24.51 2.05 9.49
N ASN A 380 25.63 2.60 9.00
CA ASN A 380 26.97 2.07 9.29
C ASN A 380 27.46 2.46 10.71
N SER A 381 26.81 3.47 11.31
CA SER A 381 27.02 3.99 12.65
C SER A 381 25.68 4.46 13.22
N ALA A 382 25.71 5.09 14.41
CA ALA A 382 24.52 5.72 14.99
C ALA A 382 23.87 6.69 13.99
N GLY A 383 22.57 6.52 13.76
CA GLY A 383 21.78 7.31 12.83
C GLY A 383 20.29 7.03 13.03
N LYS A 384 19.45 7.87 12.45
CA LYS A 384 17.99 7.76 12.55
C LYS A 384 17.26 8.43 11.41
N VAL A 385 16.02 8.01 11.20
CA VAL A 385 14.98 8.82 10.56
C VAL A 385 14.01 9.29 11.64
N SER A 386 13.73 10.59 11.70
CA SER A 386 12.74 11.17 12.60
C SER A 386 11.51 11.58 11.82
N VAL A 387 10.37 10.97 12.12
CA VAL A 387 9.08 11.26 11.50
C VAL A 387 8.20 11.98 12.53
N ALA A 388 7.63 13.12 12.14
CA ALA A 388 6.76 13.92 13.01
C ALA A 388 5.51 13.13 13.40
N HIS A 389 4.96 13.43 14.58
CA HIS A 389 3.73 12.79 15.04
C HIS A 389 2.52 13.20 14.19
N THR A 390 1.71 12.21 13.86
CA THR A 390 0.32 12.31 13.39
C THR A 390 -0.50 11.24 14.11
N ASP A 391 -1.79 11.45 14.28
CA ASP A 391 -2.63 10.56 15.10
C ASP A 391 -2.74 9.15 14.50
N ASP A 392 -2.72 9.02 13.17
CA ASP A 392 -2.75 7.75 12.45
C ASP A 392 -1.44 6.94 12.56
N LEU A 393 -0.33 7.54 13.02
CA LEU A 393 0.88 6.80 13.40
C LEU A 393 0.80 6.18 14.81
N SER A 394 -0.20 6.52 15.61
CA SER A 394 -0.43 5.96 16.95
C SER A 394 -1.46 4.84 16.89
N GLN A 395 -1.00 3.59 16.86
CA GLN A 395 -1.88 2.42 16.71
C GLN A 395 -2.53 2.08 18.05
N THR A 396 -3.87 1.99 18.07
CA THR A 396 -4.66 1.61 19.26
C THR A 396 -5.56 0.39 19.03
N GLY A 397 -5.76 -0.01 17.79
CA GLY A 397 -6.56 -1.17 17.38
C GLY A 397 -5.70 -2.26 16.75
N ASP A 398 -6.20 -2.87 15.68
CA ASP A 398 -5.47 -3.84 14.87
C ASP A 398 -4.36 -3.13 14.07
N PHE A 399 -3.16 -3.71 14.03
CA PHE A 399 -2.08 -3.15 13.23
C PHE A 399 -1.01 -4.18 12.87
N SER A 400 -0.26 -3.86 11.81
CA SER A 400 0.87 -4.63 11.32
C SER A 400 2.05 -3.72 10.99
N LEU A 401 3.25 -4.19 11.29
CA LEU A 401 4.52 -3.51 11.02
C LEU A 401 5.41 -4.45 10.21
N GLY A 402 6.06 -3.97 9.16
CA GLY A 402 7.02 -4.78 8.41
C GLY A 402 8.15 -3.99 7.78
N ALA A 403 9.29 -4.63 7.57
CA ALA A 403 10.45 -4.05 6.89
C ALA A 403 11.38 -5.15 6.37
N TRP A 404 12.08 -4.85 5.27
CA TRP A 404 13.28 -5.58 4.88
C TRP A 404 14.49 -5.05 5.65
N VAL A 405 15.27 -5.96 6.23
CA VAL A 405 16.46 -5.63 7.00
C VAL A 405 17.65 -6.50 6.61
N ASN A 406 18.81 -5.87 6.45
CA ASN A 406 20.09 -6.57 6.38
C ASN A 406 20.96 -6.06 7.53
N LEU A 407 21.23 -6.91 8.51
CA LEU A 407 22.02 -6.55 9.69
C LEU A 407 23.51 -6.61 9.37
N SER A 408 24.29 -5.61 9.79
CA SER A 408 25.75 -5.76 9.85
C SER A 408 26.22 -6.40 11.15
N ASP A 409 25.45 -6.23 12.23
CA ASP A 409 25.66 -6.86 13.52
C ASP A 409 24.29 -7.19 14.15
N ALA A 410 24.09 -8.46 14.49
CA ALA A 410 22.86 -8.96 15.08
C ALA A 410 22.89 -9.02 16.62
N ASN A 411 24.05 -8.73 17.25
CA ASN A 411 24.22 -8.76 18.69
C ASN A 411 23.63 -7.51 19.35
N GLY A 412 23.07 -7.66 20.54
CA GLY A 412 22.40 -6.60 21.29
C GLY A 412 21.06 -6.19 20.66
N LYS A 413 20.47 -5.10 21.17
CA LYS A 413 19.19 -4.56 20.67
C LYS A 413 19.42 -3.65 19.46
N ARG A 414 18.86 -4.03 18.31
CA ARG A 414 18.91 -3.36 17.00
C ARG A 414 17.50 -2.92 16.61
N SER A 415 17.12 -1.70 16.99
CA SER A 415 15.76 -1.19 16.79
C SER A 415 15.52 -0.77 15.34
N ILE A 416 14.56 -1.41 14.68
CA ILE A 416 14.12 -1.04 13.33
C ILE A 416 13.27 0.22 13.41
N LEU A 417 12.31 0.25 14.33
CA LEU A 417 11.42 1.39 14.55
C LEU A 417 10.96 1.48 16.01
N HIS A 418 10.70 2.71 16.47
CA HIS A 418 10.26 3.02 17.83
C HIS A 418 9.36 4.27 17.83
N LYS A 419 8.11 4.14 18.27
CA LYS A 419 7.16 5.26 18.43
C LYS A 419 7.06 5.66 19.90
N GLY A 420 7.82 6.67 20.31
CA GLY A 420 7.85 7.07 21.71
C GLY A 420 9.10 7.82 22.16
N THR A 421 9.22 7.95 23.48
CA THR A 421 10.38 8.50 24.19
C THR A 421 11.00 7.44 25.10
N ALA A 422 12.13 7.76 25.75
CA ALA A 422 12.74 6.91 26.77
C ALA A 422 11.89 6.77 28.06
N SER A 423 10.77 7.51 28.16
CA SER A 423 9.86 7.50 29.31
C SER A 423 8.63 6.62 29.04
N ASN A 424 7.58 6.75 29.87
CA ASN A 424 6.32 6.00 29.74
C ASN A 424 5.39 6.55 28.62
N GLU A 425 5.92 7.37 27.72
CA GLU A 425 5.21 7.91 26.55
C GLU A 425 5.68 7.17 25.29
N ALA A 426 5.13 5.97 25.08
CA ALA A 426 5.44 5.10 23.94
C ALA A 426 4.18 4.38 23.41
N ASN A 427 4.29 3.76 22.23
CA ASN A 427 3.17 3.07 21.57
C ASN A 427 3.60 1.70 21.05
N TYR A 428 4.52 1.62 20.10
CA TYR A 428 5.09 0.37 19.60
C TYR A 428 6.59 0.49 19.29
N ALA A 429 7.26 -0.64 19.26
CA ALA A 429 8.62 -0.78 18.75
C ALA A 429 8.82 -2.17 18.13
N MET A 430 9.75 -2.26 17.20
CA MET A 430 10.09 -3.51 16.53
C MET A 430 11.58 -3.53 16.20
N GLY A 431 12.22 -4.69 16.32
CA GLY A 431 13.64 -4.81 16.02
C GLY A 431 14.19 -6.21 16.21
N VAL A 432 15.51 -6.32 16.26
CA VAL A 432 16.22 -7.57 16.50
C VAL A 432 16.98 -7.48 17.83
N ARG A 433 16.98 -8.54 18.62
CA ARG A 433 17.77 -8.67 19.84
C ARG A 433 18.50 -10.00 19.82
N ASP A 434 19.83 -9.96 19.72
CA ASP A 434 20.69 -11.15 19.70
C ASP A 434 20.23 -12.18 18.64
N GLY A 435 20.02 -11.70 17.41
CA GLY A 435 19.52 -12.50 16.29
C GLY A 435 18.06 -12.95 16.37
N ASN A 436 17.29 -12.53 17.39
CA ASN A 436 15.87 -12.84 17.52
C ASN A 436 15.00 -11.64 17.22
N PHE A 437 13.90 -11.85 16.51
CA PHE A 437 12.96 -10.80 16.17
C PHE A 437 12.07 -10.47 17.38
N TYR A 438 12.01 -9.20 17.77
CA TYR A 438 11.13 -8.72 18.82
C TYR A 438 10.11 -7.71 18.29
N PHE A 439 8.93 -7.77 18.89
CA PHE A 439 7.87 -6.80 18.76
C PHE A 439 7.41 -6.37 20.16
N GLU A 440 7.22 -5.07 20.33
CA GLU A 440 6.90 -4.44 21.59
C GLU A 440 5.72 -3.46 21.39
N TYR A 441 4.75 -3.45 22.30
CA TYR A 441 3.79 -2.35 22.40
C TYR A 441 3.60 -1.90 23.84
N PHE A 442 3.25 -0.64 24.05
CA PHE A 442 3.16 -0.03 25.38
C PHE A 442 1.71 -0.03 25.87
N ALA A 443 1.49 -0.62 27.05
CA ALA A 443 0.19 -0.70 27.70
C ALA A 443 0.33 -0.75 29.23
N ASN A 444 -0.55 -0.06 29.96
CA ASN A 444 -0.55 -0.04 31.43
C ASN A 444 0.84 0.30 32.02
N SER A 445 1.45 1.38 31.51
CA SER A 445 2.75 1.90 31.95
C SER A 445 3.93 0.91 31.83
N ALA A 446 3.82 -0.11 30.96
CA ALA A 446 4.92 -1.03 30.68
C ALA A 446 4.90 -1.53 29.24
N TRP A 447 6.08 -1.92 28.75
CA TRP A 447 6.24 -2.60 27.46
C TRP A 447 5.76 -4.06 27.54
N ARG A 448 4.97 -4.47 26.56
CA ARG A 448 4.58 -5.86 26.29
C ARG A 448 5.48 -6.36 25.18
N THR A 449 6.38 -7.27 25.51
CA THR A 449 7.45 -7.74 24.61
C THR A 449 7.16 -9.16 24.16
N TYR A 450 7.24 -9.39 22.85
CA TYR A 450 7.10 -10.70 22.23
C TYR A 450 8.32 -10.93 21.35
N THR A 451 9.04 -12.01 21.60
CA THR A 451 10.31 -12.30 20.93
C THR A 451 10.29 -13.73 20.42
N THR A 452 10.72 -13.93 19.18
CA THR A 452 10.90 -15.27 18.61
C THR A 452 11.95 -16.06 19.40
N ALA A 453 11.80 -17.38 19.49
CA ALA A 453 12.78 -18.24 20.13
C ALA A 453 13.66 -18.93 19.09
N GLY A 454 14.96 -18.64 19.13
CA GLY A 454 15.96 -19.31 18.30
C GLY A 454 15.82 -19.03 16.80
N LEU A 455 15.40 -17.83 16.41
CA LEU A 455 15.37 -17.45 14.99
C LEU A 455 16.79 -17.32 14.43
N ASN A 456 17.72 -16.78 15.24
CA ASN A 456 19.16 -16.70 14.97
C ASN A 456 19.52 -16.07 13.61
N LEU A 457 18.93 -14.90 13.33
CA LEU A 457 19.22 -14.11 12.13
C LEU A 457 20.72 -13.81 12.01
N ARG A 458 21.24 -13.94 10.79
CA ARG A 458 22.66 -13.73 10.50
C ARG A 458 22.92 -12.38 9.85
N SER A 459 24.10 -11.83 10.07
CA SER A 459 24.50 -10.60 9.42
C SER A 459 24.74 -10.81 7.92
N GLY A 460 24.61 -9.74 7.13
CA GLY A 460 24.97 -9.71 5.72
C GLY A 460 23.93 -10.27 4.74
N THR A 461 22.72 -10.61 5.19
CA THR A 461 21.62 -11.01 4.28
C THR A 461 20.33 -10.31 4.65
N TYR A 462 19.45 -10.16 3.66
CA TYR A 462 18.12 -9.56 3.83
C TYR A 462 17.11 -10.53 4.43
N TYR A 463 16.44 -10.11 5.50
CA TYR A 463 15.26 -10.77 6.04
C TYR A 463 14.09 -9.81 5.98
N HIS A 464 12.90 -10.33 5.66
CA HIS A 464 11.68 -9.57 5.84
C HIS A 464 11.08 -9.91 7.19
N LEU A 465 10.95 -8.92 8.08
CA LEU A 465 10.39 -9.13 9.41
C LEU A 465 9.04 -8.42 9.50
N THR A 466 8.01 -9.13 9.97
CA THR A 466 6.65 -8.58 10.11
C THR A 466 6.01 -8.99 11.42
N ALA A 467 5.44 -8.03 12.14
CA ALA A 467 4.61 -8.27 13.31
C ALA A 467 3.16 -7.87 13.03
N THR A 468 2.19 -8.69 13.44
CA THR A 468 0.76 -8.36 13.37
C THR A 468 0.13 -8.46 14.76
N TYR A 469 -0.83 -7.59 15.05
CA TYR A 469 -1.63 -7.58 16.27
C TYR A 469 -3.11 -7.45 15.93
N LYS A 470 -3.92 -8.39 16.44
CA LYS A 470 -5.38 -8.38 16.36
C LYS A 470 -5.97 -8.12 17.75
N ALA A 471 -6.56 -6.96 17.97
CA ALA A 471 -7.06 -6.48 19.25
C ALA A 471 -8.19 -7.36 19.81
N SER A 472 -9.16 -7.73 18.97
CA SER A 472 -10.32 -8.53 19.40
C SER A 472 -9.93 -9.90 19.97
N THR A 473 -8.90 -10.52 19.39
CA THR A 473 -8.38 -11.83 19.84
C THR A 473 -7.13 -11.73 20.73
N ARG A 474 -6.55 -10.54 20.85
CA ARG A 474 -5.26 -10.25 21.51
C ARG A 474 -4.09 -11.05 20.91
N GLN A 475 -4.24 -11.53 19.67
CA GLN A 475 -3.24 -12.36 19.03
C GLN A 475 -2.11 -11.50 18.47
N VAL A 476 -0.87 -11.90 18.75
CA VAL A 476 0.34 -11.34 18.15
C VAL A 476 0.98 -12.44 17.30
N LYS A 477 1.30 -12.14 16.04
CA LYS A 477 2.05 -13.05 15.17
C LYS A 477 3.31 -12.37 14.66
N LEU A 478 4.41 -13.12 14.67
CA LEU A 478 5.70 -12.69 14.15
C LEU A 478 6.05 -13.55 12.96
N TYR A 479 6.43 -12.91 11.86
CA TYR A 479 6.79 -13.55 10.59
C TYR A 479 8.23 -13.18 10.21
N ALA A 480 8.94 -14.15 9.64
CA ALA A 480 10.24 -13.97 9.02
C ALA A 480 10.16 -14.54 7.59
N ASP A 481 10.52 -13.72 6.59
CA ASP A 481 10.47 -14.06 5.16
C ASP A 481 9.10 -14.57 4.70
N GLY A 482 8.03 -13.99 5.26
CA GLY A 482 6.65 -14.38 4.99
C GLY A 482 6.16 -15.64 5.74
N ASN A 483 7.06 -16.36 6.42
CA ASN A 483 6.71 -17.55 7.19
C ASN A 483 6.45 -17.22 8.65
N LEU A 484 5.48 -17.89 9.28
CA LEU A 484 5.14 -17.69 10.69
C LEU A 484 6.28 -18.20 11.59
N ALA A 485 6.92 -17.28 12.32
CA ALA A 485 8.05 -17.54 13.22
C ALA A 485 7.62 -17.61 14.70
N GLY A 486 6.48 -17.03 15.06
CA GLY A 486 5.96 -17.08 16.44
C GLY A 486 4.50 -16.64 16.53
N THR A 487 3.76 -17.22 17.47
CA THR A 487 2.39 -16.82 17.82
C THR A 487 2.28 -16.65 19.33
N PHE A 488 1.69 -15.54 19.76
CA PHE A 488 1.51 -15.18 21.15
C PHE A 488 0.11 -14.64 21.40
N THR A 489 -0.30 -14.63 22.66
CA THR A 489 -1.58 -14.06 23.08
C THR A 489 -1.31 -13.06 24.20
N ALA A 490 -1.71 -11.80 24.00
CA ALA A 490 -1.57 -10.79 25.03
C ALA A 490 -2.56 -10.98 26.19
N SER A 491 -2.14 -10.63 27.40
CA SER A 491 -3.03 -10.66 28.56
C SER A 491 -4.16 -9.64 28.39
N PHE A 492 -5.33 -9.96 28.96
CA PHE A 492 -6.50 -9.09 28.93
C PHE A 492 -6.20 -7.70 29.52
N GLY A 493 -6.81 -6.66 28.96
CA GLY A 493 -6.64 -5.26 29.43
C GLY A 493 -5.34 -4.58 28.99
N ASN A 494 -4.45 -5.27 28.26
CA ASN A 494 -3.24 -4.66 27.70
C ASN A 494 -3.46 -4.24 26.25
N THR A 495 -4.16 -3.13 26.06
CA THR A 495 -4.37 -2.50 24.73
C THR A 495 -3.29 -1.45 24.46
N PRO A 496 -2.73 -1.38 23.24
CA PRO A 496 -1.78 -0.32 22.85
C PRO A 496 -2.33 1.08 23.14
N LYS A 497 -1.50 1.94 23.74
CA LYS A 497 -1.88 3.31 24.08
C LYS A 497 -1.39 4.31 23.03
N SER A 498 -2.24 5.23 22.60
CA SER A 498 -1.82 6.34 21.74
C SER A 498 -0.85 7.28 22.46
N ASN A 499 -0.01 7.96 21.67
CA ASN A 499 0.84 9.05 22.15
C ASN A 499 0.96 10.15 21.09
N THR A 500 1.63 11.24 21.44
CA THR A 500 1.88 12.40 20.55
C THR A 500 3.35 12.56 20.19
N LYS A 501 4.13 11.48 20.30
CA LYS A 501 5.60 11.52 20.14
C LYS A 501 6.01 11.07 18.75
N ALA A 502 7.17 11.55 18.29
CA ALA A 502 7.71 11.18 16.99
C ALA A 502 7.92 9.67 16.83
N LEU A 503 7.88 9.20 15.59
CA LEU A 503 8.38 7.88 15.21
C LEU A 503 9.87 8.00 14.87
N LEU A 504 10.68 7.13 15.46
CA LEU A 504 12.09 6.97 15.13
C LEU A 504 12.28 5.68 14.35
N ILE A 505 13.01 5.74 13.23
CA ILE A 505 13.45 4.57 12.46
C ILE A 505 14.97 4.46 12.59
N GLY A 506 15.48 3.26 12.81
CA GLY A 506 16.92 2.97 12.94
C GLY A 506 17.51 3.21 14.34
N THR A 507 16.71 3.62 15.33
CA THR A 507 17.20 3.79 16.72
C THR A 507 16.06 3.77 17.74
N THR A 508 16.42 3.74 19.03
CA THR A 508 15.54 4.08 20.14
C THR A 508 15.93 5.42 20.77
N PRO A 509 15.07 6.03 21.60
CA PRO A 509 15.43 7.23 22.36
C PRO A 509 16.64 7.05 23.30
N SER A 510 17.00 5.81 23.62
CA SER A 510 18.17 5.46 24.43
C SER A 510 19.44 5.16 23.60
N ASN A 511 19.42 5.48 22.30
CA ASN A 511 20.51 5.24 21.35
C ASN A 511 20.84 3.75 21.11
N GLU A 512 19.84 2.87 21.18
CA GLU A 512 19.98 1.48 20.74
C GLU A 512 19.84 1.43 19.21
N ASN A 513 20.96 1.66 18.52
CA ASN A 513 20.98 1.88 17.07
C ASN A 513 20.87 0.57 16.28
N PHE A 514 20.11 0.63 15.19
CA PHE A 514 20.19 -0.32 14.10
C PHE A 514 21.54 -0.19 13.40
N LEU A 515 22.13 -1.33 13.01
CA LEU A 515 23.36 -1.39 12.24
C LEU A 515 23.14 -2.29 11.03
N GLY A 516 23.27 -1.73 9.83
CA GLY A 516 22.98 -2.41 8.57
C GLY A 516 22.11 -1.58 7.63
N ARG A 517 21.29 -2.23 6.80
CA ARG A 517 20.38 -1.58 5.84
C ARG A 517 18.92 -1.86 6.18
N ILE A 518 18.07 -0.85 6.08
CA ILE A 518 16.60 -0.95 6.16
C ILE A 518 16.03 -0.58 4.78
N ASP A 519 15.05 -1.36 4.34
CA ASP A 519 14.32 -1.15 3.08
C ASP A 519 12.82 -1.44 3.30
N ASP A 520 11.97 -0.81 2.49
CA ASP A 520 10.51 -1.03 2.42
C ASP A 520 9.81 -1.12 3.79
N LEU A 521 10.07 -0.17 4.69
CA LEU A 521 9.44 -0.11 6.01
C LEU A 521 7.99 0.37 5.91
N GLN A 522 7.07 -0.38 6.48
CA GLN A 522 5.64 -0.22 6.31
C GLN A 522 4.89 -0.29 7.64
N ILE A 523 3.89 0.58 7.80
CA ILE A 523 2.93 0.58 8.91
C ILE A 523 1.53 0.45 8.33
N VAL A 524 0.75 -0.49 8.86
CA VAL A 524 -0.61 -0.79 8.41
C VAL A 524 -1.54 -0.84 9.62
N ALA A 525 -2.59 -0.04 9.63
CA ALA A 525 -3.65 -0.01 10.64
C ALA A 525 -4.69 -1.12 10.39
N SER A 526 -4.21 -2.34 10.16
CA SER A 526 -5.02 -3.55 10.05
C SER A 526 -4.18 -4.77 10.43
N ASN A 527 -4.85 -5.83 10.88
CA ASN A 527 -4.19 -7.11 11.10
C ASN A 527 -4.08 -7.87 9.77
N LEU A 528 -2.86 -8.06 9.28
CA LEU A 528 -2.60 -8.83 8.07
C LEU A 528 -2.63 -10.33 8.34
N ASP A 529 -3.18 -11.09 7.39
CA ASP A 529 -3.02 -12.55 7.32
C ASP A 529 -1.76 -12.93 6.53
N ALA A 530 -1.52 -14.23 6.32
CA ALA A 530 -0.32 -14.70 5.61
C ALA A 530 -0.23 -14.16 4.17
N ALA A 531 -1.36 -14.01 3.48
CA ALA A 531 -1.38 -13.45 2.12
C ALA A 531 -1.10 -11.94 2.12
N GLY A 532 -1.64 -11.20 3.10
CA GLY A 532 -1.34 -9.80 3.33
C GLY A 532 0.14 -9.58 3.68
N VAL A 533 0.74 -10.44 4.51
CA VAL A 533 2.19 -10.40 4.81
C VAL A 533 3.03 -10.66 3.57
N ALA A 534 2.66 -11.65 2.74
CA ALA A 534 3.36 -11.91 1.47
C ALA A 534 3.25 -10.72 0.51
N THR A 535 2.09 -10.06 0.46
CA THR A 535 1.88 -8.85 -0.34
C THR A 535 2.71 -7.68 0.19
N LEU A 536 2.76 -7.51 1.52
CA LEU A 536 3.52 -6.46 2.20
C LEU A 536 5.03 -6.62 1.98
N MET A 537 5.50 -7.87 1.92
CA MET A 537 6.88 -8.20 1.61
C MET A 537 7.30 -7.80 0.19
N GLY A 538 6.36 -7.76 -0.77
CA GLY A 538 6.65 -7.35 -2.16
C GLY A 538 7.65 -8.25 -2.90
N GLY A 539 7.86 -9.48 -2.43
CA GLY A 539 8.85 -10.40 -2.98
C GLY A 539 8.71 -11.83 -2.46
N SER A 540 9.73 -12.66 -2.67
CA SER A 540 9.84 -14.02 -2.15
C SER A 540 11.28 -14.34 -1.74
N VAL A 541 11.46 -15.18 -0.72
CA VAL A 541 12.76 -15.75 -0.35
C VAL A 541 12.75 -17.23 -0.67
N ARG A 542 13.78 -17.69 -1.38
CA ARG A 542 13.91 -19.08 -1.81
C ARG A 542 15.20 -19.70 -1.25
N THR A 543 15.11 -20.94 -0.81
CA THR A 543 16.24 -21.81 -0.50
C THR A 543 16.55 -22.71 -1.71
N PRO A 544 17.75 -23.32 -1.78
CA PRO A 544 18.12 -24.13 -2.94
C PRO A 544 17.27 -25.39 -3.02
N ALA A 545 16.82 -25.71 -4.23
CA ALA A 545 16.22 -27.00 -4.54
C ALA A 545 17.29 -28.09 -4.72
N ALA A 546 18.54 -27.70 -5.00
CA ALA A 546 19.70 -28.57 -5.09
C ALA A 546 20.98 -27.74 -4.93
N ASP A 547 21.98 -28.27 -4.24
CA ASP A 547 23.33 -27.74 -4.23
C ASP A 547 24.39 -28.85 -4.08
N THR A 548 25.62 -28.54 -4.47
CA THR A 548 26.79 -29.44 -4.30
C THR A 548 28.06 -28.66 -4.60
N HIS A 549 29.22 -29.29 -4.48
CA HIS A 549 30.42 -28.82 -5.18
C HIS A 549 31.05 -29.95 -5.98
N VAL A 550 31.77 -29.60 -7.05
CA VAL A 550 32.50 -30.54 -7.90
C VAL A 550 33.98 -30.21 -7.85
N SER A 551 34.84 -31.23 -7.79
CA SER A 551 36.27 -31.08 -7.56
C SER A 551 37.12 -31.64 -8.70
N ALA A 552 37.99 -30.81 -9.27
CA ALA A 552 38.96 -31.22 -10.28
C ALA A 552 40.14 -32.05 -9.71
N GLU A 553 40.23 -32.18 -8.38
CA GLU A 553 41.31 -32.92 -7.72
C GLU A 553 41.39 -34.36 -8.23
N PRO A 554 42.59 -34.87 -8.56
CA PRO A 554 42.74 -36.18 -9.20
C PRO A 554 42.02 -37.32 -8.49
N LEU A 555 42.01 -37.31 -7.15
CA LEU A 555 41.38 -38.35 -6.33
C LEU A 555 39.89 -38.11 -6.07
N ALA A 556 39.37 -36.91 -6.34
CA ALA A 556 38.00 -36.51 -6.03
C ALA A 556 37.12 -36.27 -7.27
N ARG A 557 37.64 -36.44 -8.50
CA ARG A 557 36.88 -36.19 -9.75
C ARG A 557 35.58 -36.97 -9.86
N ASN A 558 35.52 -38.13 -9.22
CA ASN A 558 34.36 -39.03 -9.25
C ASN A 558 33.56 -38.97 -7.93
N PHE A 559 33.89 -38.04 -7.03
CA PHE A 559 33.18 -37.91 -5.76
C PHE A 559 31.94 -37.04 -5.93
N ASN A 560 30.89 -37.39 -5.18
CA ASN A 560 29.72 -36.55 -5.01
C ASN A 560 29.71 -35.90 -3.62
N TYR A 561 29.24 -34.66 -3.57
CA TYR A 561 29.19 -33.83 -2.37
C TYR A 561 27.81 -33.21 -2.14
N GLY A 562 26.73 -33.83 -2.65
CA GLY A 562 25.38 -33.26 -2.51
C GLY A 562 24.76 -33.46 -1.11
N GLY A 563 25.40 -34.24 -0.24
CA GLY A 563 25.07 -34.32 1.19
C GLY A 563 26.08 -33.59 2.08
N ALA A 564 26.98 -32.78 1.51
CA ALA A 564 27.97 -32.03 2.27
C ALA A 564 27.34 -30.78 2.87
N THR A 565 27.56 -30.49 4.15
CA THR A 565 27.08 -29.25 4.80
C THR A 565 27.80 -27.99 4.32
N LEU A 566 28.97 -28.16 3.69
CA LEU A 566 29.79 -27.08 3.13
C LEU A 566 30.11 -27.36 1.67
N MET A 567 29.95 -26.34 0.84
CA MET A 567 30.45 -26.28 -0.52
C MET A 567 31.79 -25.55 -0.55
N GLN A 568 32.78 -26.17 -1.18
CA GLN A 568 34.10 -25.57 -1.34
C GLN A 568 34.17 -24.75 -2.63
N LEU A 569 34.77 -23.56 -2.52
CA LEU A 569 35.11 -22.69 -3.63
C LEU A 569 36.62 -22.45 -3.57
N LYS A 570 37.37 -22.97 -4.55
CA LYS A 570 38.84 -22.94 -4.53
C LYS A 570 39.43 -22.94 -5.94
N TYR A 571 40.56 -22.26 -6.09
CA TYR A 571 41.43 -22.35 -7.25
C TYR A 571 42.90 -22.19 -6.80
N PRO A 572 43.89 -22.87 -7.41
CA PRO A 572 43.86 -24.28 -7.79
C PRO A 572 43.94 -25.22 -6.56
N PRO A 573 43.48 -26.49 -6.66
CA PRO A 573 42.74 -27.08 -7.77
C PRO A 573 41.36 -26.41 -7.91
N ASP A 574 40.76 -26.54 -9.09
CA ASP A 574 39.47 -25.94 -9.41
C ASP A 574 38.33 -26.71 -8.72
N ILE A 575 37.71 -26.09 -7.72
CA ILE A 575 36.58 -26.64 -6.97
C ILE A 575 35.44 -25.62 -7.02
N ARG A 576 34.28 -26.06 -7.52
CA ARG A 576 33.18 -25.17 -7.89
C ARG A 576 31.89 -25.58 -7.18
N PRO A 577 31.26 -24.68 -6.41
CA PRO A 577 29.89 -24.84 -5.97
C PRO A 577 28.93 -24.84 -7.16
N LEU A 578 27.89 -25.67 -7.10
CA LEU A 578 26.72 -25.68 -7.97
C LEU A 578 25.49 -25.43 -7.10
N VAL A 579 24.59 -24.54 -7.52
CA VAL A 579 23.34 -24.26 -6.80
C VAL A 579 22.19 -24.09 -7.77
N ARG A 580 21.00 -24.59 -7.43
CA ARG A 580 19.78 -24.41 -8.21
C ARG A 580 18.60 -24.07 -7.31
N PHE A 581 17.83 -23.06 -7.69
CA PHE A 581 16.58 -22.68 -7.02
C PHE A 581 15.39 -23.09 -7.88
N ASP A 582 14.31 -23.55 -7.25
CA ASP A 582 13.04 -23.74 -7.94
C ASP A 582 12.34 -22.37 -8.06
N LEU A 583 11.98 -21.98 -9.28
CA LEU A 583 11.28 -20.73 -9.61
C LEU A 583 9.88 -20.96 -10.18
N SER A 584 9.40 -22.21 -10.20
CA SER A 584 8.12 -22.59 -10.82
C SER A 584 6.89 -21.85 -10.26
N ALA A 585 6.97 -21.42 -9.00
CA ALA A 585 5.94 -20.62 -8.35
C ALA A 585 5.96 -19.11 -8.70
N VAL A 586 6.94 -18.65 -9.50
CA VAL A 586 6.94 -17.29 -10.07
C VAL A 586 6.29 -17.36 -11.45
N PRO A 587 5.10 -16.77 -11.66
CA PRO A 587 4.44 -16.78 -12.97
C PRO A 587 5.31 -16.14 -14.05
N ALA A 588 5.30 -16.71 -15.26
CA ALA A 588 6.00 -16.14 -16.40
C ALA A 588 5.50 -14.71 -16.70
N GLY A 589 6.41 -13.79 -17.02
CA GLY A 589 6.10 -12.38 -17.23
C GLY A 589 5.90 -11.56 -15.94
N THR A 590 6.11 -12.15 -14.75
CA THR A 590 6.17 -11.39 -13.51
C THR A 590 7.34 -10.41 -13.59
N PRO A 591 7.13 -9.10 -13.40
CA PRO A 591 8.23 -8.13 -13.44
C PRO A 591 9.19 -8.39 -12.28
N ILE A 592 10.38 -8.88 -12.59
CA ILE A 592 11.48 -9.03 -11.63
C ILE A 592 12.21 -7.70 -11.54
N LYS A 593 12.02 -7.00 -10.42
CA LYS A 593 12.70 -5.72 -10.18
C LYS A 593 14.11 -5.95 -9.66
N ARG A 594 14.28 -6.93 -8.77
CA ARG A 594 15.58 -7.32 -8.24
C ARG A 594 15.62 -8.78 -7.82
N ALA A 595 16.77 -9.43 -8.01
CA ALA A 595 17.06 -10.73 -7.43
C ALA A 595 18.47 -10.76 -6.80
N ILE A 596 18.53 -11.01 -5.49
CA ILE A 596 19.75 -11.03 -4.69
C ILE A 596 20.02 -12.47 -4.25
N LEU A 597 21.14 -13.02 -4.67
CA LEU A 597 21.64 -14.31 -4.19
C LEU A 597 22.65 -14.06 -3.07
N SER A 598 22.49 -14.75 -1.94
CA SER A 598 23.39 -14.68 -0.81
C SER A 598 23.93 -16.05 -0.43
N PHE A 599 25.21 -16.12 -0.11
CA PHE A 599 25.85 -17.30 0.48
C PHE A 599 26.40 -16.98 1.87
N HIS A 600 26.16 -17.87 2.82
CA HIS A 600 26.84 -17.81 4.11
C HIS A 600 28.27 -18.32 3.97
N VAL A 601 29.25 -17.47 4.28
CA VAL A 601 30.67 -17.84 4.30
C VAL A 601 31.02 -18.28 5.71
N GLN A 602 31.30 -19.57 5.85
CA GLN A 602 31.73 -20.19 7.10
C GLN A 602 33.12 -19.68 7.48
N ASP A 603 34.04 -19.76 6.53
CA ASP A 603 35.43 -19.31 6.62
C ASP A 603 36.00 -19.10 5.21
N SER A 604 37.07 -18.33 5.12
CA SER A 604 37.75 -18.03 3.86
C SER A 604 39.25 -17.81 4.09
N VAL A 605 40.06 -18.24 3.13
CA VAL A 605 41.48 -17.85 3.02
C VAL A 605 41.58 -16.85 1.88
N ILE A 606 42.01 -15.64 2.18
CA ILE A 606 42.12 -14.55 1.21
C ILE A 606 43.56 -14.05 1.21
N VAL A 607 44.27 -14.29 0.10
CA VAL A 607 45.63 -13.78 -0.14
C VAL A 607 45.62 -12.61 -1.13
N SER A 608 44.58 -12.50 -1.95
CA SER A 608 44.36 -11.37 -2.87
C SER A 608 43.80 -10.14 -2.13
N PRO A 609 43.64 -8.97 -2.78
CA PRO A 609 42.96 -7.81 -2.19
C PRO A 609 41.51 -8.07 -1.75
N GLY A 610 40.92 -9.19 -2.19
CA GLY A 610 39.62 -9.71 -1.81
C GLY A 610 39.32 -10.95 -2.64
N LEU A 611 38.59 -11.91 -2.07
CA LEU A 611 38.10 -13.06 -2.81
C LEU A 611 37.02 -12.60 -3.77
N LYS A 612 37.20 -12.91 -5.06
CA LYS A 612 36.25 -12.59 -6.12
C LYS A 612 35.88 -13.84 -6.88
N ALA A 613 34.59 -14.15 -6.90
CA ALA A 613 34.04 -15.24 -7.67
C ALA A 613 32.89 -14.77 -8.56
N TYR A 614 32.73 -15.44 -9.69
CA TYR A 614 31.69 -15.15 -10.67
C TYR A 614 30.71 -16.31 -10.70
N ALA A 615 29.42 -15.98 -10.62
CA ALA A 615 28.36 -16.95 -10.82
C ALA A 615 28.03 -17.04 -12.31
N TYR A 616 28.06 -18.23 -12.89
CA TYR A 616 27.72 -18.46 -14.29
C TYR A 616 26.51 -19.40 -14.40
N PRO A 617 25.51 -19.09 -15.24
CA PRO A 617 24.39 -19.99 -15.48
C PRO A 617 24.85 -21.26 -16.19
N LEU A 618 24.41 -22.41 -15.69
CA LEU A 618 24.70 -23.70 -16.31
C LEU A 618 23.88 -23.89 -17.59
N THR A 619 24.47 -24.51 -18.59
CA THR A 619 23.79 -24.82 -19.87
C THR A 619 23.10 -26.18 -19.86
N GLU A 620 23.43 -27.03 -18.89
CA GLU A 620 22.95 -28.40 -18.80
C GLU A 620 22.35 -28.65 -17.41
N SER A 621 21.23 -29.38 -17.36
CA SER A 621 20.65 -29.85 -16.09
C SER A 621 21.59 -30.83 -15.40
N TRP A 622 21.46 -30.91 -14.08
CA TRP A 622 22.23 -31.84 -13.25
C TRP A 622 21.38 -32.37 -12.12
N LEU A 623 21.81 -33.51 -11.56
CA LEU A 623 21.16 -34.14 -10.42
C LEU A 623 22.07 -34.00 -9.20
N GLU A 624 21.49 -33.59 -8.08
CA GLU A 624 22.16 -33.62 -6.80
C GLU A 624 22.26 -35.06 -6.28
N GLY A 625 23.41 -35.41 -5.71
CA GLY A 625 23.58 -36.69 -5.04
C GLY A 625 23.40 -36.54 -3.53
N THR A 626 23.51 -37.63 -2.79
CA THR A 626 23.29 -37.64 -1.33
C THR A 626 24.56 -37.87 -0.53
N GLN A 627 25.71 -37.97 -1.21
CA GLN A 627 26.98 -38.33 -0.59
C GLN A 627 27.79 -37.09 -0.20
N ASN A 628 28.76 -37.28 0.69
CA ASN A 628 29.71 -36.26 1.11
C ASN A 628 31.15 -36.80 0.94
N GLY A 629 31.74 -36.61 -0.24
CA GLY A 629 33.13 -36.98 -0.51
C GLY A 629 33.37 -38.47 -0.71
N ALA A 630 32.44 -39.17 -1.36
CA ALA A 630 32.57 -40.58 -1.71
C ALA A 630 32.36 -40.79 -3.22
N VAL A 631 32.86 -41.91 -3.76
CA VAL A 631 32.63 -42.29 -5.16
C VAL A 631 31.14 -42.33 -5.44
N SER A 632 30.74 -41.49 -6.39
CA SER A 632 29.35 -41.27 -6.73
C SER A 632 28.71 -42.49 -7.37
N THR A 633 27.58 -42.91 -6.81
CA THR A 633 26.66 -43.86 -7.44
C THR A 633 25.44 -43.16 -8.05
N LEU A 634 25.18 -41.91 -7.66
CA LEU A 634 24.12 -41.02 -8.14
C LEU A 634 24.56 -39.55 -7.99
N GLY A 635 24.04 -38.68 -8.85
CA GLY A 635 24.26 -37.24 -8.79
C GLY A 635 25.47 -36.72 -9.59
N ALA A 636 25.78 -35.44 -9.39
CA ALA A 636 26.85 -34.75 -10.10
C ALA A 636 28.24 -34.99 -9.48
N THR A 637 29.25 -35.04 -10.35
CA THR A 637 30.68 -35.09 -10.07
C THR A 637 31.41 -34.11 -11.00
N TRP A 638 32.74 -34.06 -10.95
CA TRP A 638 33.50 -33.23 -11.89
C TRP A 638 33.29 -33.65 -13.35
N SER A 639 33.20 -34.96 -13.61
CA SER A 639 33.11 -35.46 -15.00
C SER A 639 31.67 -35.69 -15.48
N LYS A 640 30.72 -35.86 -14.55
CA LYS A 640 29.35 -36.29 -14.85
C LYS A 640 28.32 -35.38 -14.20
N ARG A 641 27.28 -34.99 -14.94
CA ARG A 641 26.14 -34.20 -14.43
C ARG A 641 25.08 -35.05 -13.75
N GLN A 642 25.09 -36.34 -14.04
CA GLN A 642 24.21 -37.34 -13.45
C GLN A 642 24.86 -38.71 -13.61
N ILE A 643 24.80 -39.52 -12.56
CA ILE A 643 25.09 -40.95 -12.62
C ILE A 643 23.74 -41.66 -12.45
N GLY A 644 23.31 -42.38 -13.49
CA GLY A 644 22.01 -43.08 -13.59
C GLY A 644 20.83 -42.24 -14.16
N PRO A 645 20.63 -42.19 -15.50
CA PRO A 645 21.55 -42.64 -16.55
C PRO A 645 22.87 -41.87 -16.52
N ASP A 646 23.92 -42.50 -17.03
CA ASP A 646 25.27 -41.94 -17.06
C ASP A 646 25.37 -40.79 -18.08
N LEU A 647 25.42 -39.55 -17.58
CA LEU A 647 25.50 -38.35 -18.40
C LEU A 647 26.77 -37.57 -18.03
N ALA A 648 27.71 -37.54 -18.96
CA ALA A 648 28.88 -36.67 -18.88
C ALA A 648 28.48 -35.20 -19.01
N TRP A 649 29.26 -34.30 -18.39
CA TRP A 649 29.20 -32.89 -18.75
C TRP A 649 29.80 -32.69 -20.15
N SER A 650 29.26 -31.74 -20.93
CA SER A 650 29.89 -31.35 -22.19
C SER A 650 31.28 -30.71 -21.96
N GLY A 651 31.44 -29.97 -20.86
CA GLY A 651 32.72 -29.52 -20.30
C GLY A 651 32.83 -29.89 -18.82
N ALA A 652 33.95 -30.52 -18.44
CA ALA A 652 34.15 -30.99 -17.06
C ALA A 652 34.02 -29.85 -16.03
N GLY A 653 33.41 -30.14 -14.89
CA GLY A 653 33.12 -29.19 -13.82
C GLY A 653 31.84 -28.38 -14.02
N GLY A 654 31.00 -28.74 -15.00
CA GLY A 654 29.78 -28.02 -15.36
C GLY A 654 29.98 -27.11 -16.56
N THR A 655 29.22 -27.32 -17.64
CA THR A 655 29.20 -26.41 -18.80
C THR A 655 28.33 -25.19 -18.48
N PHE A 656 28.82 -23.99 -18.75
CA PHE A 656 28.15 -22.73 -18.41
C PHE A 656 28.26 -21.68 -19.51
N TYR A 657 27.38 -20.68 -19.47
CA TYR A 657 27.42 -19.53 -20.36
C TYR A 657 28.59 -18.60 -19.99
N ASN A 658 29.24 -17.99 -20.98
CA ASN A 658 30.38 -17.08 -20.78
C ASN A 658 30.02 -15.68 -20.26
N VAL A 659 28.75 -15.46 -19.87
CA VAL A 659 28.27 -14.21 -19.27
C VAL A 659 27.93 -14.49 -17.81
N ALA A 660 28.60 -13.79 -16.90
CA ALA A 660 28.34 -13.94 -15.48
C ALA A 660 26.94 -13.42 -15.12
N ALA A 661 26.23 -14.18 -14.31
CA ALA A 661 24.97 -13.76 -13.69
C ALA A 661 25.18 -12.67 -12.65
N GLY A 662 26.28 -12.75 -11.90
CA GLY A 662 26.62 -11.84 -10.81
C GLY A 662 28.04 -12.10 -10.30
N VAL A 663 28.51 -11.20 -9.44
CA VAL A 663 29.85 -11.26 -8.84
C VAL A 663 29.71 -11.38 -7.33
N PHE A 664 30.29 -12.44 -6.78
CA PHE A 664 30.45 -12.67 -5.36
C PHE A 664 31.78 -12.08 -4.88
N GLN A 665 31.74 -11.20 -3.89
CA GLN A 665 32.95 -10.55 -3.37
C GLN A 665 33.01 -10.65 -1.85
N VAL A 666 34.16 -11.10 -1.35
CA VAL A 666 34.49 -11.10 0.08
C VAL A 666 35.78 -10.27 0.25
N PRO A 667 35.71 -9.08 0.88
CA PRO A 667 36.87 -8.23 1.11
C PRO A 667 37.93 -8.90 1.99
N LEU A 668 39.19 -8.51 1.81
CA LEU A 668 40.27 -8.90 2.71
C LEU A 668 39.95 -8.45 4.16
N GLY A 669 40.14 -9.33 5.13
CA GLY A 669 39.83 -9.07 6.54
C GLY A 669 38.33 -9.14 6.87
N ALA A 670 37.49 -9.61 5.94
CA ALA A 670 36.09 -9.90 6.21
C ALA A 670 35.92 -10.81 7.43
N THR A 671 34.94 -10.49 8.27
CA THR A 671 34.53 -11.36 9.37
C THR A 671 33.94 -12.67 8.83
N PRO A 672 34.37 -13.84 9.35
CA PRO A 672 33.76 -15.12 9.01
C PRO A 672 32.33 -15.22 9.58
N GLN A 673 31.61 -16.30 9.26
CA GLN A 673 30.26 -16.58 9.78
C GLN A 673 29.22 -15.52 9.39
N ARG A 674 29.27 -15.08 8.13
CA ARG A 674 28.43 -14.00 7.61
C ARG A 674 27.99 -14.27 6.17
N TYR A 675 26.81 -13.78 5.81
CA TYR A 675 26.34 -13.80 4.42
C TYR A 675 26.98 -12.70 3.56
N TRP A 676 27.20 -13.03 2.30
CA TRP A 676 27.66 -12.13 1.26
C TRP A 676 26.72 -12.22 0.07
N GLU A 677 26.45 -11.09 -0.56
CA GLU A 677 25.39 -10.94 -1.55
C GLU A 677 25.98 -10.72 -2.95
N MET A 678 25.23 -11.14 -3.96
CA MET A 678 25.44 -10.77 -5.36
C MET A 678 24.09 -10.48 -6.01
N ASP A 679 24.08 -9.55 -6.96
CA ASP A 679 22.90 -9.27 -7.78
C ASP A 679 22.89 -10.21 -8.99
N ILE A 680 21.79 -10.95 -9.19
CA ILE A 680 21.58 -11.84 -10.33
C ILE A 680 20.26 -11.53 -11.07
N THR A 681 19.76 -10.29 -10.94
CA THR A 681 18.44 -9.86 -11.44
C THR A 681 18.23 -10.20 -12.90
N SER A 682 19.21 -9.93 -13.76
CA SER A 682 19.12 -10.18 -15.21
C SER A 682 18.90 -11.66 -15.52
N THR A 683 19.63 -12.54 -14.85
CA THR A 683 19.54 -13.99 -15.07
C THR A 683 18.22 -14.55 -14.55
N VAL A 684 17.75 -14.10 -13.38
CA VAL A 684 16.45 -14.53 -12.85
C VAL A 684 15.30 -14.07 -13.75
N LYS A 685 15.39 -12.86 -14.32
CA LYS A 685 14.42 -12.39 -15.31
C LYS A 685 14.38 -13.30 -16.54
N GLU A 686 15.54 -13.64 -17.10
CA GLU A 686 15.61 -14.56 -18.25
C GLU A 686 15.03 -15.95 -17.95
N TRP A 687 15.22 -16.45 -16.72
CA TRP A 687 14.63 -17.72 -16.28
C TRP A 687 13.11 -17.66 -16.15
N VAL A 688 12.58 -16.60 -15.54
CA VAL A 688 11.13 -16.41 -15.35
C VAL A 688 10.42 -16.15 -16.69
N ASP A 689 11.06 -15.40 -17.59
CA ASP A 689 10.52 -15.09 -18.92
C ASP A 689 10.69 -16.25 -19.91
N GLY A 690 11.35 -17.35 -19.51
CA GLY A 690 11.57 -18.52 -20.37
C GLY A 690 12.60 -18.29 -21.49
N VAL A 691 13.33 -17.18 -21.46
CA VAL A 691 14.42 -16.87 -22.41
C VAL A 691 15.60 -17.82 -22.24
N ARG A 692 15.88 -18.21 -20.99
CA ARG A 692 16.91 -19.18 -20.64
C ARG A 692 16.34 -20.24 -19.71
N ALA A 693 16.71 -21.51 -19.92
CA ALA A 693 16.36 -22.58 -19.00
C ALA A 693 17.09 -22.41 -17.65
N ASN A 694 16.39 -22.64 -16.54
CA ASN A 694 16.98 -22.64 -15.21
C ASN A 694 17.62 -23.99 -14.89
N HIS A 695 18.94 -24.07 -15.08
CA HIS A 695 19.77 -25.22 -14.66
C HIS A 695 20.62 -24.91 -13.43
N GLY A 696 20.41 -23.76 -12.80
CA GLY A 696 21.22 -23.29 -11.69
C GLY A 696 22.48 -22.53 -12.13
N LEU A 697 23.34 -22.28 -11.15
CA LEU A 697 24.58 -21.51 -11.27
C LEU A 697 25.75 -22.37 -10.81
N THR A 698 26.92 -22.12 -11.41
CA THR A 698 28.22 -22.52 -10.86
C THR A 698 28.99 -21.29 -10.41
N LEU A 699 29.77 -21.39 -9.34
CA LEU A 699 30.66 -20.32 -8.86
C LEU A 699 32.11 -20.67 -9.18
N LEU A 700 32.83 -19.71 -9.77
CA LEU A 700 34.24 -19.84 -10.13
C LEU A 700 35.03 -18.66 -9.54
N LEU A 701 36.17 -18.93 -8.92
CA LEU A 701 37.13 -17.90 -8.50
C LEU A 701 37.89 -17.35 -9.71
N ASP A 702 38.31 -16.08 -9.60
CA ASP A 702 39.42 -15.59 -10.40
C ASP A 702 40.70 -16.38 -10.09
N PHE A 703 41.64 -16.46 -11.04
CA PHE A 703 42.95 -17.11 -10.91
C PHE A 703 43.74 -16.56 -9.70
N SER A 704 43.45 -17.10 -8.51
CA SER A 704 43.94 -16.67 -7.20
C SER A 704 44.17 -17.90 -6.33
N LEU A 705 44.84 -17.76 -5.17
CA LEU A 705 44.93 -18.83 -4.16
C LEU A 705 43.86 -18.67 -3.08
N ASP A 706 42.84 -17.87 -3.35
CA ASP A 706 41.76 -17.63 -2.41
C ASP A 706 40.89 -18.89 -2.30
N SER A 707 40.24 -19.08 -1.15
CA SER A 707 39.26 -20.14 -0.98
C SER A 707 38.20 -19.76 0.04
N ALA A 708 37.01 -20.35 -0.10
CA ALA A 708 35.92 -20.18 0.84
C ALA A 708 35.15 -21.49 1.04
N ASN A 709 34.71 -21.70 2.28
CA ASN A 709 33.70 -22.68 2.62
C ASN A 709 32.34 -21.98 2.71
N LEU A 710 31.44 -22.33 1.79
CA LEU A 710 30.08 -21.80 1.73
C LEU A 710 29.13 -22.81 2.37
N SER A 711 28.19 -22.37 3.19
CA SER A 711 27.16 -23.27 3.70
C SER A 711 26.24 -23.75 2.57
N SER A 712 25.88 -25.03 2.62
CA SER A 712 24.89 -25.65 1.73
C SER A 712 23.49 -25.66 2.36
N ARG A 713 22.51 -26.19 1.65
CA ARG A 713 21.15 -26.40 2.16
C ARG A 713 21.10 -27.41 3.31
N GLU A 714 22.10 -28.29 3.45
CA GLU A 714 22.24 -29.22 4.57
C GLU A 714 22.71 -28.51 5.85
N SER A 715 23.03 -27.21 5.79
CA SER A 715 23.30 -26.37 6.96
C SER A 715 22.05 -25.59 7.38
N PRO A 716 21.20 -26.12 8.27
CA PRO A 716 19.93 -25.50 8.62
C PRO A 716 20.12 -24.07 9.14
N ARG A 717 19.36 -23.13 8.59
CA ARG A 717 19.39 -21.67 8.85
C ARG A 717 20.62 -20.92 8.31
N LEU A 718 21.53 -21.62 7.64
CA LEU A 718 22.70 -21.05 6.97
C LEU A 718 22.69 -21.32 5.46
N GLU A 719 21.57 -21.81 4.94
CA GLU A 719 21.43 -22.20 3.54
C GLU A 719 21.63 -20.99 2.62
N PRO A 720 22.08 -21.18 1.37
CA PRO A 720 22.05 -20.11 0.38
C PRO A 720 20.63 -19.54 0.21
N ARG A 721 20.51 -18.23 0.00
CA ARG A 721 19.21 -17.56 -0.08
C ARG A 721 19.10 -16.75 -1.36
N LEU A 722 17.99 -16.92 -2.07
CA LEU A 722 17.64 -16.10 -3.23
C LEU A 722 16.41 -15.26 -2.90
N VAL A 723 16.61 -13.96 -2.73
CA VAL A 723 15.54 -12.98 -2.56
C VAL A 723 15.14 -12.46 -3.93
N ILE A 724 13.85 -12.51 -4.27
CA ILE A 724 13.29 -12.02 -5.53
C ILE A 724 12.23 -10.97 -5.20
N SER A 725 12.46 -9.72 -5.58
CA SER A 725 11.51 -8.62 -5.43
C SER A 725 10.78 -8.31 -6.73
N THR A 726 9.49 -8.01 -6.61
CA THR A 726 8.59 -7.67 -7.72
C THR A 726 7.99 -6.27 -7.63
N GLN A 727 8.24 -5.52 -6.54
CA GLN A 727 7.61 -4.21 -6.25
C GLN A 727 8.59 -3.03 -6.26
#